data_AF-A0A7C1GAQ5-F1
#
_entry.id   AF-A0A7C1GAQ5-F1
#
_cell.length_a   1.000
_cell.length_b   1.000
_cell.length_c   1.000
_cell.angle_alpha   90.00
_cell.angle_beta   90.00
_cell.angle_gamma   90.00
#
_symmetry.space_group_name_H-M   'P 1'
#
loop_
_entity.id
_entity.type
_entity.pdbx_description
1 polymer ?
#
loop_
_entity_poly.entity_id
_entity_poly.type
_entity_poly.pdbx_seq_one_letter_code
_entity_poly.pdbx_strand_id
1 'polypeptide(L)'
;MSNFSGKKKYMKDYSPTRRVGDVVHERIGISALIAPLQQEIEYMKWPPKDEEDVQQLDFDTFFARFPPFEPISVFESIYEGDNRTIRLKGDHAWFVLPIKELENKDDLKKIFKGFEKYLGGKVKCDEIICGVYEKIGDKIILDEVIIPRMIYDGSKLLYKEVVFRLTPSEPKLRIYYGLHKVAQQKQPRSRNEFPEILEDVLGPLESERGYSPYALNYITTCYGGYVISTDPTAPNQICDPCMKGKTKETLLCRKYPGRGKFEYRRKIFPKVYSVKSIEPSSLVYREIEKVYTLPYSILLADNVEISKDIEGFVIYFDKVGKVTLNLEKKISTGYFNTNSLMIAFDSQLVRIFVNVLKENKTNMLIKIKIGHRKEEVSVPLYNVLVSKYLWYKVFNRELEPKMKVDEQHNQLVISGFNGISSIYEMHDMEKLIEEIAKESEGEPGNLERFAREVIAHTLAHVVYVSSIRHLPEVENYVDYFYSTKGGYIVSGIFENTKGGMLRASKEIIERFAQDQDALNSSENYIPLNQRILEKIIESGILKPHEDASAEPETRDVEEEMKKIAMVITDKIASKSSQKDTKELFNKVYITFKEFYTLLLNTVSNIVRSKLYIDSQLFVYTILWRLVRAPSIVVSYLKKKTDVDDKEIEVILEELFEAELYKILVEMLFPDMCVDGCGLDLYLPDCHRHFEQPFIISRSLLIAFLEFLGIRLNNISDYNVEINRIDCPGSLLEKLSLLGRKNVHILTSELSENTINLIRNLLQRNDLNVVLEVDRRLMESKPNLIKELKALQDQHKGRLEVKFTQEPHHGKMLDLDNLRIYTSWNFGTSVKPLQTYKAELKTKI
;
A
#
# COMPACT_ATOMS: atom_id res chain seq x y z
N MET A 1 -64.96 16.29 37.83
CA MET A 1 -66.13 15.64 37.19
C MET A 1 -65.77 15.33 35.74
N SER A 2 -65.93 14.05 35.35
CA SER A 2 -66.04 13.47 33.99
C SER A 2 -64.96 13.83 32.94
N ASN A 3 -64.01 12.94 32.67
CA ASN A 3 -64.06 11.81 31.70
C ASN A 3 -64.11 12.23 30.23
N PHE A 4 -63.00 12.05 29.51
CA PHE A 4 -63.01 11.34 28.24
C PHE A 4 -61.73 10.50 28.08
N SER A 5 -61.94 9.19 28.06
CA SER A 5 -61.00 8.14 27.73
C SER A 5 -60.61 8.23 26.25
N GLY A 6 -59.31 8.25 25.97
CA GLY A 6 -58.76 8.03 24.64
C GLY A 6 -57.46 7.26 24.75
N LYS A 7 -57.53 5.92 24.69
CA LYS A 7 -56.37 5.07 24.40
C LYS A 7 -55.77 5.56 23.07
N LYS A 8 -54.54 6.08 23.07
CA LYS A 8 -53.69 6.14 21.87
C LYS A 8 -52.40 5.39 22.12
N LYS A 9 -52.11 4.54 21.15
CA LYS A 9 -51.06 3.53 21.07
C LYS A 9 -49.66 4.13 21.25
N TYR A 10 -48.85 3.35 21.96
CA TYR A 10 -47.39 3.31 21.90
C TYR A 10 -46.81 3.62 20.51
N MET A 11 -45.88 4.57 20.44
CA MET A 11 -44.76 4.51 19.50
C MET A 11 -43.53 4.06 20.29
N LYS A 12 -42.97 2.91 19.89
CA LYS A 12 -41.89 2.18 20.56
C LYS A 12 -40.56 2.26 19.82
N ASP A 13 -40.44 3.14 18.82
CA ASP A 13 -39.28 3.24 17.94
C ASP A 13 -38.85 4.71 17.84
N TYR A 14 -37.72 5.05 18.44
CA TYR A 14 -37.03 6.33 18.22
C TYR A 14 -35.63 6.06 17.65
N SER A 15 -35.31 6.74 16.54
CA SER A 15 -34.04 6.67 15.80
C SER A 15 -33.16 7.89 16.13
N PRO A 16 -31.84 7.74 16.37
CA PRO A 16 -30.99 8.84 16.80
C PRO A 16 -30.80 9.91 15.73
N THR A 17 -30.95 11.17 16.14
CA THR A 17 -30.62 12.41 15.44
C THR A 17 -29.10 12.64 15.41
N ARG A 18 -28.51 12.61 14.19
CA ARG A 18 -27.17 13.09 13.73
C ARG A 18 -26.00 13.22 14.74
N ARG A 19 -24.90 12.49 14.54
CA ARG A 19 -23.63 12.66 15.27
C ARG A 19 -22.67 13.60 14.51
N VAL A 20 -21.93 14.43 15.25
CA VAL A 20 -20.86 15.32 14.72
C VAL A 20 -19.74 14.54 14.01
N GLY A 21 -19.55 13.25 14.31
CA GLY A 21 -18.62 12.37 13.58
C GLY A 21 -19.01 12.14 12.12
N ASP A 22 -20.33 12.07 11.83
CA ASP A 22 -20.84 12.03 10.45
C ASP A 22 -20.53 13.35 9.74
N VAL A 23 -20.54 14.48 10.46
CA VAL A 23 -20.22 15.83 9.94
C VAL A 23 -18.71 16.00 9.72
N VAL A 24 -17.84 15.32 10.47
CA VAL A 24 -16.37 15.36 10.28
C VAL A 24 -15.92 14.43 9.16
N HIS A 25 -16.48 13.22 9.05
CA HIS A 25 -16.29 12.36 7.87
C HIS A 25 -16.92 12.97 6.60
N GLU A 26 -18.07 13.66 6.69
CA GLU A 26 -18.66 14.44 5.57
C GLU A 26 -17.82 15.67 5.20
N ARG A 27 -17.18 16.37 6.15
CA ARG A 27 -16.45 17.63 5.88
C ARG A 27 -15.01 17.45 5.47
N ILE A 28 -14.33 16.39 5.87
CA ILE A 28 -12.97 16.09 5.38
C ILE A 28 -13.02 15.50 3.96
N GLY A 29 -14.17 14.92 3.58
CA GLY A 29 -14.45 14.43 2.22
C GLY A 29 -15.11 15.42 1.26
N ILE A 30 -15.45 16.65 1.69
CA ILE A 30 -16.11 17.63 0.82
C ILE A 30 -15.57 19.04 1.10
N SER A 31 -14.87 19.62 0.12
CA SER A 31 -15.20 20.94 -0.45
C SER A 31 -14.01 21.55 -1.20
N ALA A 32 -14.01 21.51 -2.54
CA ALA A 32 -13.61 22.65 -3.37
C ALA A 32 -13.94 22.45 -4.86
N LEU A 33 -14.91 23.25 -5.34
CA LEU A 33 -15.07 23.81 -6.70
C LEU A 33 -15.56 22.80 -7.78
N ILE A 34 -16.60 23.04 -8.59
CA ILE A 34 -17.00 24.24 -9.36
C ILE A 34 -18.55 24.26 -9.57
N ALA A 35 -19.07 25.46 -9.90
CA ALA A 35 -20.46 25.90 -10.15
C ALA A 35 -21.42 24.96 -10.92
N PRO A 36 -22.75 25.17 -10.79
CA PRO A 36 -23.75 24.42 -11.57
C PRO A 36 -23.73 24.85 -13.04
N LEU A 37 -23.64 23.87 -13.94
CA LEU A 37 -23.95 24.00 -15.36
C LEU A 37 -25.07 23.00 -15.73
N GLN A 38 -25.98 23.41 -16.61
CA GLN A 38 -27.18 22.65 -17.01
C GLN A 38 -26.89 21.67 -18.17
N GLN A 39 -27.50 20.48 -18.06
CA GLN A 39 -27.87 19.46 -19.06
C GLN A 39 -27.01 19.28 -20.35
N GLU A 40 -26.34 18.14 -20.46
CA GLU A 40 -26.41 17.13 -21.54
C GLU A 40 -25.51 15.94 -21.14
N ILE A 41 -25.33 14.89 -21.97
CA ILE A 41 -24.41 13.79 -21.70
C ILE A 41 -23.02 14.37 -21.40
N GLU A 42 -22.46 14.09 -20.23
CA GLU A 42 -21.18 14.69 -19.83
C GLU A 42 -20.01 13.86 -20.36
N TYR A 43 -19.15 14.54 -21.12
CA TYR A 43 -17.92 14.02 -21.70
C TYR A 43 -16.75 14.57 -20.91
N MET A 44 -15.87 13.71 -20.41
CA MET A 44 -14.61 14.14 -19.80
C MET A 44 -13.47 13.79 -20.75
N LYS A 45 -12.75 14.80 -21.25
CA LYS A 45 -11.65 14.65 -22.22
C LYS A 45 -10.28 14.62 -21.54
N TRP A 46 -9.41 13.78 -22.07
CA TRP A 46 -8.00 13.67 -21.70
C TRP A 46 -7.21 13.16 -22.92
N PRO A 47 -6.09 13.73 -23.39
CA PRO A 47 -5.37 14.89 -22.88
C PRO A 47 -5.99 16.23 -23.31
N PRO A 48 -5.53 17.35 -22.71
CA PRO A 48 -5.94 18.70 -23.09
C PRO A 48 -5.70 19.03 -24.56
N LYS A 49 -6.68 19.66 -25.21
CA LYS A 49 -6.51 20.21 -26.58
C LYS A 49 -6.10 21.69 -26.59
N ASP A 50 -6.48 22.46 -25.57
CA ASP A 50 -6.26 23.91 -25.40
C ASP A 50 -6.45 24.35 -23.93
N GLU A 51 -5.92 25.53 -23.56
CA GLU A 51 -5.90 26.04 -22.16
C GLU A 51 -7.27 26.51 -21.63
N GLU A 52 -8.29 26.67 -22.49
CA GLU A 52 -9.61 27.24 -22.14
C GLU A 52 -10.70 26.19 -21.82
N ASP A 53 -10.42 24.90 -21.96
CA ASP A 53 -11.43 23.84 -21.80
C ASP A 53 -11.62 23.50 -20.31
N VAL A 54 -12.60 24.14 -19.68
CA VAL A 54 -12.90 24.11 -18.23
C VAL A 54 -13.21 22.69 -17.67
N GLN A 55 -13.37 21.68 -18.54
CA GLN A 55 -13.65 20.26 -18.18
C GLN A 55 -12.48 19.30 -18.43
N GLN A 56 -11.25 19.80 -18.66
CA GLN A 56 -10.07 18.94 -18.82
C GLN A 56 -9.35 18.74 -17.47
N LEU A 57 -9.13 17.48 -17.08
CA LEU A 57 -8.37 17.11 -15.88
C LEU A 57 -7.12 16.35 -16.28
N ASP A 58 -6.02 16.56 -15.57
CA ASP A 58 -4.86 15.68 -15.73
C ASP A 58 -5.20 14.23 -15.33
N PHE A 59 -4.42 13.26 -15.82
CA PHE A 59 -4.65 11.84 -15.59
C PHE A 59 -4.88 11.51 -14.11
N ASP A 60 -4.10 12.11 -13.21
CA ASP A 60 -4.17 11.84 -11.79
C ASP A 60 -5.41 12.47 -11.16
N THR A 61 -5.68 13.72 -11.51
CA THR A 61 -6.87 14.45 -11.06
C THR A 61 -8.15 13.81 -11.58
N PHE A 62 -8.16 13.30 -12.81
CA PHE A 62 -9.31 12.59 -13.40
C PHE A 62 -9.71 11.38 -12.54
N PHE A 63 -8.78 10.47 -12.26
CA PHE A 63 -9.06 9.29 -11.44
C PHE A 63 -9.30 9.62 -9.96
N ALA A 64 -8.78 10.74 -9.46
CA ALA A 64 -9.04 11.18 -8.09
C ALA A 64 -10.44 11.79 -7.90
N ARG A 65 -10.99 12.45 -8.95
CA ARG A 65 -12.30 13.12 -8.93
C ARG A 65 -13.44 12.26 -9.45
N PHE A 66 -13.17 11.44 -10.47
CA PHE A 66 -14.16 10.61 -11.13
C PHE A 66 -13.72 9.14 -11.19
N PRO A 67 -13.42 8.51 -10.04
CA PRO A 67 -13.02 7.11 -10.05
C PRO A 67 -14.19 6.22 -10.52
N PRO A 68 -13.92 5.12 -11.25
CA PRO A 68 -14.98 4.21 -11.68
C PRO A 68 -15.61 3.53 -10.47
N PHE A 69 -16.85 3.05 -10.62
CA PHE A 69 -17.66 2.40 -9.57
C PHE A 69 -18.13 3.31 -8.43
N GLU A 70 -17.66 4.55 -8.33
CA GLU A 70 -18.18 5.53 -7.37
C GLU A 70 -19.37 6.30 -7.97
N PRO A 71 -20.49 6.46 -7.25
CA PRO A 71 -21.55 7.38 -7.65
C PRO A 71 -21.06 8.83 -7.63
N ILE A 72 -21.11 9.50 -8.78
CA ILE A 72 -20.58 10.86 -8.95
C ILE A 72 -21.63 11.88 -8.51
N SER A 73 -21.34 12.56 -7.40
CA SER A 73 -22.26 13.48 -6.72
C SER A 73 -22.15 14.93 -7.18
N VAL A 74 -21.09 15.28 -7.92
CA VAL A 74 -20.86 16.62 -8.48
C VAL A 74 -21.89 16.94 -9.57
N PHE A 75 -22.42 15.92 -10.23
CA PHE A 75 -23.41 16.06 -11.31
C PHE A 75 -24.84 15.85 -10.79
N GLU A 76 -25.76 16.69 -11.28
CA GLU A 76 -27.20 16.57 -11.04
C GLU A 76 -27.90 16.17 -12.33
N SER A 77 -28.53 14.99 -12.34
CA SER A 77 -29.40 14.58 -13.43
C SER A 77 -30.77 15.25 -13.26
N ILE A 78 -31.24 15.94 -14.29
CA ILE A 78 -32.53 16.62 -14.31
C ILE A 78 -33.55 15.75 -15.08
N TYR A 79 -34.68 15.49 -14.43
CA TYR A 79 -35.82 14.73 -14.95
C TYR A 79 -37.05 15.63 -14.95
N GLU A 80 -37.48 16.06 -16.14
CA GLU A 80 -38.63 16.94 -16.32
C GLU A 80 -39.91 16.10 -16.50
N GLY A 81 -40.81 16.17 -15.52
CA GLY A 81 -42.15 15.58 -15.58
C GLY A 81 -43.23 16.64 -15.79
N ASP A 82 -44.46 16.18 -16.02
CA ASP A 82 -45.61 17.04 -16.32
C ASP A 82 -45.95 18.02 -15.17
N ASN A 83 -45.69 17.63 -13.92
CA ASN A 83 -46.05 18.41 -12.72
C ASN A 83 -44.86 18.92 -11.89
N ARG A 84 -43.70 18.27 -11.97
CA ARG A 84 -42.51 18.59 -11.16
C ARG A 84 -41.22 18.19 -11.88
N THR A 85 -40.21 19.05 -11.78
CA THR A 85 -38.83 18.70 -12.17
C THR A 85 -38.12 18.05 -10.98
N ILE A 86 -37.56 16.86 -11.20
CA ILE A 86 -36.79 16.12 -10.21
C ILE A 86 -35.31 16.20 -10.53
N ARG A 87 -34.48 16.42 -9.51
CA ARG A 87 -33.02 16.45 -9.65
C ARG A 87 -32.40 15.36 -8.80
N LEU A 88 -31.62 14.48 -9.41
CA LEU A 88 -30.91 13.40 -8.72
C LEU A 88 -29.41 13.66 -8.66
N LYS A 89 -28.82 13.49 -7.48
CA LYS A 89 -27.37 13.47 -7.27
C LYS A 89 -26.87 12.04 -7.18
N GLY A 90 -25.66 11.76 -7.69
CA GLY A 90 -25.09 10.40 -7.61
C GLY A 90 -25.73 9.40 -8.57
N ASP A 91 -26.50 9.88 -9.55
CA ASP A 91 -27.08 9.05 -10.60
C ASP A 91 -26.10 8.80 -11.76
N HIS A 92 -24.94 9.45 -11.77
CA HIS A 92 -23.88 9.18 -12.73
C HIS A 92 -22.86 8.21 -12.15
N ALA A 93 -22.54 7.13 -12.87
CA ALA A 93 -21.41 6.26 -12.55
C ALA A 93 -20.90 5.57 -13.82
N TRP A 94 -19.60 5.30 -13.88
CA TRP A 94 -18.97 4.60 -15.00
C TRP A 94 -18.14 3.43 -14.50
N PHE A 95 -17.94 2.41 -15.34
CA PHE A 95 -17.23 1.18 -14.98
C PHE A 95 -16.15 0.83 -16.00
N VAL A 96 -15.11 0.18 -15.50
CA VAL A 96 -14.10 -0.50 -16.29
C VAL A 96 -14.46 -1.99 -16.35
N LEU A 97 -14.58 -2.55 -17.53
CA LEU A 97 -15.08 -3.89 -17.77
C LEU A 97 -14.01 -5.00 -17.76
N PRO A 98 -12.75 -4.79 -18.20
CA PRO A 98 -11.69 -5.78 -18.09
C PRO A 98 -11.18 -5.83 -16.64
N ILE A 99 -12.02 -6.25 -15.70
CA ILE A 99 -11.66 -6.51 -14.31
C ILE A 99 -11.77 -8.00 -14.05
N LYS A 100 -10.74 -8.60 -13.45
CA LYS A 100 -10.68 -10.05 -13.18
C LYS A 100 -11.81 -10.51 -12.26
N GLU A 101 -12.13 -9.69 -11.25
CA GLU A 101 -13.12 -9.96 -10.22
C GLU A 101 -14.56 -9.68 -10.69
N LEU A 102 -14.76 -8.99 -11.83
CA LEU A 102 -16.07 -8.59 -12.32
C LEU A 102 -16.75 -9.74 -13.08
N GLU A 103 -17.76 -10.34 -12.45
CA GLU A 103 -18.38 -11.56 -12.96
C GLU A 103 -19.40 -11.27 -14.08
N ASN A 104 -20.18 -10.20 -13.95
CA ASN A 104 -21.27 -9.89 -14.88
C ASN A 104 -20.87 -8.89 -15.98
N LYS A 105 -19.60 -8.88 -16.40
CA LYS A 105 -19.07 -7.95 -17.41
C LYS A 105 -19.84 -7.99 -18.74
N ASP A 106 -20.23 -9.17 -19.21
CA ASP A 106 -20.99 -9.31 -20.46
C ASP A 106 -22.41 -8.74 -20.37
N ASP A 107 -23.05 -8.84 -19.21
CA ASP A 107 -24.36 -8.26 -19.00
C ASP A 107 -24.29 -6.73 -18.96
N LEU A 108 -23.27 -6.17 -18.31
CA LEU A 108 -23.00 -4.73 -18.33
C LEU A 108 -22.76 -4.23 -19.76
N LYS A 109 -21.92 -4.91 -20.55
CA LYS A 109 -21.72 -4.60 -21.99
C LYS A 109 -23.03 -4.55 -22.75
N LYS A 110 -23.88 -5.57 -22.60
CA LYS A 110 -25.19 -5.63 -23.28
C LYS A 110 -26.12 -4.50 -22.85
N ILE A 111 -26.07 -4.07 -21.59
CA ILE A 111 -26.90 -2.97 -21.10
C ILE A 111 -26.56 -1.66 -21.81
N PHE A 112 -25.27 -1.38 -22.00
CA PHE A 112 -24.79 -0.11 -22.57
C PHE A 112 -24.58 -0.13 -24.09
N LYS A 113 -24.58 -1.30 -24.75
CA LYS A 113 -24.56 -1.40 -26.23
C LYS A 113 -25.71 -0.63 -26.92
N GLY A 114 -26.86 -0.54 -26.25
CA GLY A 114 -27.96 0.29 -26.73
C GLY A 114 -27.61 1.78 -26.68
N PHE A 115 -26.92 2.22 -25.63
CA PHE A 115 -26.47 3.60 -25.40
C PHE A 115 -25.39 4.03 -26.41
N GLU A 116 -24.45 3.14 -26.73
CA GLU A 116 -23.41 3.34 -27.76
C GLU A 116 -23.99 3.83 -29.10
N LYS A 117 -25.10 3.23 -29.55
CA LYS A 117 -25.75 3.60 -30.82
C LYS A 117 -26.26 5.04 -30.85
N TYR A 118 -26.59 5.62 -29.69
CA TYR A 118 -27.05 7.00 -29.58
C TYR A 118 -25.90 8.01 -29.60
N LEU A 119 -24.65 7.59 -29.33
CA LEU A 119 -23.50 8.47 -29.16
C LEU A 119 -22.65 8.67 -30.44
N GLY A 120 -22.90 7.89 -31.50
CA GLY A 120 -22.18 7.97 -32.77
C GLY A 120 -20.96 7.05 -32.89
N GLY A 121 -20.32 7.00 -34.06
CA GLY A 121 -19.41 5.91 -34.45
C GLY A 121 -17.99 5.89 -33.87
N LYS A 122 -17.53 6.94 -33.16
CA LYS A 122 -16.19 6.96 -32.53
C LYS A 122 -16.18 6.42 -31.09
N VAL A 123 -17.35 6.44 -30.43
CA VAL A 123 -17.53 5.97 -29.06
C VAL A 123 -17.59 4.45 -29.05
N LYS A 124 -16.90 3.84 -28.08
CA LYS A 124 -16.88 2.40 -27.85
C LYS A 124 -17.34 2.11 -26.42
N CYS A 125 -18.16 1.08 -26.24
CA CYS A 125 -18.70 0.67 -24.93
C CYS A 125 -18.27 -0.77 -24.54
N ASP A 126 -17.06 -1.17 -24.96
CA ASP A 126 -16.56 -2.56 -24.88
C ASP A 126 -15.61 -2.84 -23.70
N GLU A 127 -14.66 -1.95 -23.41
CA GLU A 127 -13.65 -2.11 -22.36
C GLU A 127 -13.92 -1.16 -21.20
N ILE A 128 -14.28 0.07 -21.48
CA ILE A 128 -14.93 0.94 -20.52
C ILE A 128 -16.39 1.07 -20.92
N ILE A 129 -17.23 1.44 -19.96
CA ILE A 129 -18.67 1.43 -20.19
C ILE A 129 -19.09 2.24 -21.41
N CYS A 130 -18.52 3.42 -21.64
CA CYS A 130 -18.54 4.13 -22.91
C CYS A 130 -17.42 5.20 -22.93
N GLY A 131 -16.74 5.36 -24.05
CA GLY A 131 -15.73 6.42 -24.23
C GLY A 131 -14.97 6.33 -25.56
N VAL A 132 -13.98 7.21 -25.73
CA VAL A 132 -13.03 7.18 -26.85
C VAL A 132 -11.70 6.69 -26.31
N TYR A 133 -11.17 5.62 -26.92
CA TYR A 133 -9.90 5.03 -26.48
C TYR A 133 -9.28 4.17 -27.58
N GLU A 134 -7.97 4.02 -27.46
CA GLU A 134 -7.13 3.12 -28.24
C GLU A 134 -6.68 1.93 -27.40
N LYS A 135 -6.42 0.79 -28.07
CA LYS A 135 -5.87 -0.41 -27.43
C LYS A 135 -4.48 -0.64 -27.99
N ILE A 136 -3.47 -0.64 -27.14
CA ILE A 136 -2.08 -0.87 -27.51
C ILE A 136 -1.52 -1.96 -26.59
N GLY A 137 -1.38 -3.18 -27.12
CA GLY A 137 -0.93 -4.33 -26.32
C GLY A 137 -1.88 -4.63 -25.15
N ASP A 138 -1.33 -4.61 -23.93
CA ASP A 138 -2.04 -4.78 -22.66
C ASP A 138 -2.53 -3.45 -22.05
N LYS A 139 -2.42 -2.34 -22.79
CA LYS A 139 -2.82 -0.99 -22.36
C LYS A 139 -4.02 -0.46 -23.13
N ILE A 140 -4.84 0.31 -22.42
CA ILE A 140 -5.92 1.15 -22.94
C ILE A 140 -5.47 2.59 -22.79
N ILE A 141 -5.30 3.30 -23.92
CA ILE A 141 -5.05 4.73 -23.92
C ILE A 141 -6.40 5.42 -23.98
N LEU A 142 -6.77 6.06 -22.88
CA LEU A 142 -8.10 6.61 -22.69
C LEU A 142 -8.12 8.07 -23.12
N ASP A 143 -8.92 8.40 -24.14
CA ASP A 143 -9.01 9.77 -24.66
C ASP A 143 -10.23 10.54 -24.11
N GLU A 144 -11.34 9.82 -23.89
CA GLU A 144 -12.59 10.44 -23.44
C GLU A 144 -13.41 9.41 -22.65
N VAL A 145 -13.95 9.80 -21.50
CA VAL A 145 -14.89 8.98 -20.72
C VAL A 145 -16.28 9.59 -20.81
N ILE A 146 -17.26 8.73 -21.08
CA ILE A 146 -18.68 9.08 -21.06
C ILE A 146 -19.31 8.43 -19.84
N ILE A 147 -19.91 9.25 -18.98
CA ILE A 147 -20.42 8.81 -17.68
C ILE A 147 -21.96 8.71 -17.74
N PRO A 148 -22.53 7.52 -17.93
CA PRO A 148 -23.98 7.36 -18.10
C PRO A 148 -24.76 7.55 -16.79
N ARG A 149 -26.05 7.87 -16.94
CA ARG A 149 -27.03 7.84 -15.85
C ARG A 149 -27.46 6.41 -15.55
N MET A 150 -27.37 6.04 -14.29
CA MET A 150 -27.55 4.68 -13.81
C MET A 150 -29.00 4.23 -13.89
N ILE A 151 -29.95 5.12 -13.60
CA ILE A 151 -31.36 4.78 -13.68
C ILE A 151 -31.94 4.95 -15.10
N TYR A 152 -31.37 5.79 -15.96
CA TYR A 152 -32.02 6.18 -17.23
C TYR A 152 -31.34 5.62 -18.49
N ASP A 153 -30.00 5.61 -18.53
CA ASP A 153 -29.25 5.24 -19.72
C ASP A 153 -29.10 3.70 -19.83
N GLY A 154 -28.98 3.18 -21.05
CA GLY A 154 -28.92 1.74 -21.33
C GLY A 154 -30.29 1.04 -21.44
N SER A 155 -30.26 -0.28 -21.65
CA SER A 155 -31.47 -1.08 -21.96
C SER A 155 -32.28 -1.53 -20.74
N LYS A 156 -31.67 -1.64 -19.56
CA LYS A 156 -32.36 -1.91 -18.28
C LYS A 156 -32.60 -0.61 -17.53
N LEU A 157 -33.85 -0.18 -17.43
CA LEU A 157 -34.23 1.05 -16.74
C LEU A 157 -34.22 0.87 -15.20
N LEU A 158 -34.13 1.98 -14.46
CA LEU A 158 -34.18 2.13 -13.00
C LEU A 158 -32.95 1.74 -12.19
N TYR A 159 -32.16 0.74 -12.60
CA TYR A 159 -30.95 0.38 -11.86
C TYR A 159 -29.96 -0.42 -12.71
N LYS A 160 -28.69 -0.47 -12.25
CA LYS A 160 -27.67 -1.42 -12.70
C LYS A 160 -27.18 -2.26 -11.54
N GLU A 161 -26.89 -3.52 -11.83
CA GLU A 161 -26.26 -4.45 -10.90
C GLU A 161 -24.81 -4.68 -11.32
N VAL A 162 -23.88 -4.56 -10.37
CA VAL A 162 -22.47 -4.92 -10.54
C VAL A 162 -22.16 -6.06 -9.57
N VAL A 163 -21.59 -7.14 -10.07
CA VAL A 163 -21.32 -8.37 -9.29
C VAL A 163 -19.85 -8.69 -9.32
N PHE A 164 -19.24 -8.70 -8.14
CA PHE A 164 -17.84 -9.08 -7.96
C PHE A 164 -17.71 -10.44 -7.28
N ARG A 165 -16.81 -11.27 -7.80
CA ARG A 165 -16.35 -12.51 -7.17
C ARG A 165 -14.95 -12.26 -6.61
N LEU A 166 -14.87 -12.03 -5.30
CA LEU A 166 -13.62 -11.69 -4.62
C LEU A 166 -12.73 -12.91 -4.41
N THR A 167 -13.28 -13.97 -3.82
CA THR A 167 -12.60 -15.25 -3.64
C THR A 167 -13.55 -16.42 -3.93
N PRO A 168 -13.04 -17.65 -4.14
CA PRO A 168 -13.89 -18.83 -4.31
C PRO A 168 -14.72 -19.18 -3.05
N SER A 169 -14.23 -18.81 -1.87
CA SER A 169 -14.83 -19.17 -0.56
C SER A 169 -15.82 -18.12 -0.02
N GLU A 170 -15.70 -16.86 -0.44
CA GLU A 170 -16.58 -15.78 0.02
C GLU A 170 -17.88 -15.68 -0.81
N PRO A 171 -18.98 -15.16 -0.23
CA PRO A 171 -20.14 -14.75 -1.00
C PRO A 171 -19.79 -13.70 -2.05
N LYS A 172 -20.52 -13.70 -3.17
CA LYS A 172 -20.40 -12.66 -4.20
C LYS A 172 -20.85 -11.30 -3.64
N LEU A 173 -20.03 -10.28 -3.88
CA LEU A 173 -20.37 -8.89 -3.57
C LEU A 173 -21.27 -8.35 -4.69
N ARG A 174 -22.44 -7.84 -4.33
CA ARG A 174 -23.41 -7.23 -5.26
C ARG A 174 -23.61 -5.77 -4.90
N ILE A 175 -23.47 -4.90 -5.89
CA ILE A 175 -23.76 -3.47 -5.75
C ILE A 175 -24.88 -3.11 -6.71
N TYR A 176 -25.96 -2.55 -6.16
CA TYR A 176 -27.08 -2.01 -6.93
C TYR A 176 -26.99 -0.48 -6.98
N TYR A 177 -26.78 0.04 -8.18
CA TYR A 177 -26.77 1.47 -8.50
C TYR A 177 -28.15 1.87 -9.02
N GLY A 178 -28.87 2.74 -8.32
CA GLY A 178 -30.23 3.16 -8.65
C GLY A 178 -31.33 2.54 -7.78
N LEU A 179 -32.52 2.40 -8.36
CA LEU A 179 -33.80 2.09 -7.70
C LEU A 179 -34.20 0.61 -7.84
N HIS A 180 -33.33 -0.31 -7.41
CA HIS A 180 -33.52 -1.75 -7.64
C HIS A 180 -34.79 -2.33 -6.99
N LYS A 181 -35.24 -1.84 -5.83
CA LYS A 181 -36.47 -2.32 -5.18
C LYS A 181 -37.73 -1.85 -5.90
N VAL A 182 -37.68 -0.64 -6.45
CA VAL A 182 -38.76 -0.13 -7.30
C VAL A 182 -38.87 -0.98 -8.55
N ALA A 183 -37.74 -1.28 -9.19
CA ALA A 183 -37.68 -2.09 -10.41
C ALA A 183 -38.18 -3.54 -10.21
N GLN A 184 -38.11 -4.08 -8.99
CA GLN A 184 -38.67 -5.39 -8.65
C GLN A 184 -40.19 -5.39 -8.53
N GLN A 185 -40.79 -4.24 -8.18
CA GLN A 185 -42.23 -4.10 -7.93
C GLN A 185 -42.97 -3.56 -9.16
N LYS A 186 -42.32 -2.71 -9.96
CA LYS A 186 -42.85 -2.10 -11.19
C LYS A 186 -42.07 -2.66 -12.38
N GLN A 187 -42.75 -3.30 -13.35
CA GLN A 187 -42.11 -3.61 -14.63
C GLN A 187 -41.75 -2.31 -15.35
N PRO A 188 -40.55 -2.20 -15.98
CA PRO A 188 -40.09 -0.94 -16.55
C PRO A 188 -41.05 -0.48 -17.65
N ARG A 189 -41.67 0.68 -17.41
CA ARG A 189 -42.44 1.42 -18.39
C ARG A 189 -41.55 2.50 -19.03
N SER A 190 -42.02 3.12 -20.09
CA SER A 190 -41.22 3.90 -21.05
C SER A 190 -40.32 4.98 -20.39
N ARG A 191 -39.27 5.44 -21.10
CA ARG A 191 -38.37 6.52 -20.62
C ARG A 191 -39.10 7.80 -20.20
N ASN A 192 -40.28 8.04 -20.77
CA ASN A 192 -41.08 9.23 -20.52
C ASN A 192 -41.79 9.20 -19.15
N GLU A 193 -41.97 8.02 -18.55
CA GLU A 193 -42.68 7.86 -17.26
C GLU A 193 -41.73 7.97 -16.05
N PHE A 194 -40.43 8.16 -16.28
CA PHE A 194 -39.42 8.23 -15.21
C PHE A 194 -39.68 9.32 -14.17
N PRO A 195 -39.95 10.59 -14.56
CA PRO A 195 -40.19 11.65 -13.59
C PRO A 195 -41.35 11.31 -12.64
N GLU A 196 -42.46 10.77 -13.17
CA GLU A 196 -43.62 10.37 -12.37
C GLU A 196 -43.28 9.23 -11.40
N ILE A 197 -42.49 8.24 -11.86
CA ILE A 197 -42.03 7.14 -11.00
C ILE A 197 -41.14 7.66 -9.87
N LEU A 198 -40.24 8.59 -10.16
CA LEU A 198 -39.37 9.21 -9.16
C LEU A 198 -40.18 10.01 -8.14
N GLU A 199 -41.19 10.76 -8.59
CA GLU A 199 -42.07 11.55 -7.71
C GLU A 199 -42.84 10.64 -6.75
N ASP A 200 -43.51 9.61 -7.30
CA ASP A 200 -44.33 8.67 -6.53
C ASP A 200 -43.52 7.93 -5.46
N VAL A 201 -42.27 7.59 -5.77
CA VAL A 201 -41.43 6.78 -4.89
C VAL A 201 -40.62 7.62 -3.89
N LEU A 202 -40.04 8.73 -4.34
CA LEU A 202 -39.12 9.53 -3.53
C LEU A 202 -39.83 10.65 -2.76
N GLY A 203 -40.93 11.19 -3.30
CA GLY A 203 -41.72 12.24 -2.68
C GLY A 203 -42.18 11.91 -1.26
N PRO A 204 -42.77 10.72 -1.00
CA PRO A 204 -43.18 10.32 0.35
C PRO A 204 -42.02 10.24 1.36
N LEU A 205 -40.79 10.07 0.88
CA LEU A 205 -39.60 9.92 1.70
C LEU A 205 -38.95 11.27 2.05
N GLU A 206 -39.34 12.37 1.40
CA GLU A 206 -38.84 13.73 1.70
C GLU A 206 -39.24 14.20 3.09
N SER A 207 -40.46 13.86 3.54
CA SER A 207 -41.04 14.36 4.79
C SER A 207 -40.64 13.53 6.03
N GLU A 208 -40.17 12.31 5.83
CA GLU A 208 -39.89 11.36 6.92
C GLU A 208 -38.43 11.34 7.40
N ARG A 209 -37.50 12.06 6.73
CA ARG A 209 -36.05 11.77 6.83
C ARG A 209 -35.17 13.01 6.97
N GLY A 210 -34.04 12.84 7.65
CA GLY A 210 -33.01 13.88 7.84
C GLY A 210 -32.02 14.06 6.68
N TYR A 211 -32.30 13.51 5.50
CA TYR A 211 -31.46 13.57 4.30
C TYR A 211 -32.33 13.54 3.03
N SER A 212 -31.79 13.99 1.90
CA SER A 212 -32.51 14.00 0.63
C SER A 212 -32.63 12.58 0.04
N PRO A 213 -33.85 12.07 -0.24
CA PRO A 213 -34.02 10.79 -0.94
C PRO A 213 -33.57 10.85 -2.41
N TYR A 214 -33.29 12.04 -2.95
CA TYR A 214 -32.78 12.26 -4.30
C TYR A 214 -31.25 12.18 -4.42
N ALA A 215 -30.57 11.83 -3.34
CA ALA A 215 -29.12 11.62 -3.32
C ALA A 215 -28.82 10.11 -3.34
N LEU A 216 -28.43 9.59 -4.51
CA LEU A 216 -28.12 8.18 -4.78
C LEU A 216 -26.66 7.81 -4.47
N ASN A 217 -25.88 8.73 -3.91
CA ASN A 217 -24.52 8.46 -3.41
C ASN A 217 -24.52 7.85 -2.00
N TYR A 218 -25.69 7.71 -1.35
CA TYR A 218 -25.81 7.03 -0.08
C TYR A 218 -26.11 5.54 -0.26
N ILE A 219 -25.38 4.68 0.46
CA ILE A 219 -25.55 3.24 0.47
C ILE A 219 -26.22 2.73 1.74
N THR A 220 -26.89 1.60 1.57
CA THR A 220 -27.30 0.68 2.64
C THR A 220 -26.74 -0.70 2.37
N THR A 221 -26.52 -1.48 3.42
CA THR A 221 -25.95 -2.83 3.29
C THR A 221 -26.88 -3.90 3.84
N CYS A 222 -26.76 -5.11 3.31
CA CYS A 222 -27.45 -6.33 3.72
C CYS A 222 -26.51 -7.53 3.54
N TYR A 223 -26.97 -8.71 3.97
CA TYR A 223 -26.29 -9.98 3.82
C TYR A 223 -24.86 -9.98 4.38
N GLY A 224 -24.68 -9.35 5.56
CA GLY A 224 -23.38 -9.19 6.20
C GLY A 224 -22.46 -8.20 5.47
N GLY A 225 -23.01 -7.30 4.65
CA GLY A 225 -22.25 -6.32 3.87
C GLY A 225 -22.06 -6.69 2.39
N TYR A 226 -22.32 -7.94 2.00
CA TYR A 226 -22.09 -8.43 0.63
C TYR A 226 -23.17 -8.00 -0.37
N VAL A 227 -24.23 -7.34 0.10
CA VAL A 227 -25.23 -6.72 -0.78
C VAL A 227 -25.33 -5.25 -0.42
N ILE A 228 -24.98 -4.39 -1.36
CA ILE A 228 -24.92 -2.95 -1.22
C ILE A 228 -25.92 -2.31 -2.17
N SER A 229 -26.66 -1.32 -1.70
CA SER A 229 -27.68 -0.64 -2.50
C SER A 229 -27.63 0.86 -2.28
N THR A 230 -27.63 1.61 -3.38
CA THR A 230 -27.84 3.07 -3.40
C THR A 230 -29.33 3.47 -3.35
N ASP A 231 -30.23 2.49 -3.42
CA ASP A 231 -31.68 2.71 -3.46
C ASP A 231 -32.22 3.30 -2.14
N PRO A 232 -32.82 4.50 -2.17
CA PRO A 232 -33.44 5.15 -1.01
C PRO A 232 -34.71 4.45 -0.49
N THR A 233 -35.22 3.43 -1.16
CA THR A 233 -36.37 2.64 -0.71
C THR A 233 -35.96 1.33 -0.05
N ALA A 234 -34.70 0.89 -0.24
CA ALA A 234 -34.19 -0.37 0.30
C ALA A 234 -34.24 -0.54 1.83
N PRO A 235 -34.04 0.50 2.68
CA PRO A 235 -34.00 0.33 4.13
C PRO A 235 -35.14 -0.54 4.68
N ASN A 236 -34.82 -1.46 5.58
CA ASN A 236 -35.74 -2.43 6.21
C ASN A 236 -36.39 -3.48 5.28
N GLN A 237 -36.18 -3.40 3.95
CA GLN A 237 -36.64 -4.44 3.03
C GLN A 237 -35.71 -5.66 3.07
N ILE A 238 -36.25 -6.84 2.72
CA ILE A 238 -35.47 -8.08 2.63
C ILE A 238 -34.56 -8.01 1.40
N CYS A 239 -33.28 -8.33 1.55
CA CYS A 239 -32.38 -8.37 0.39
C CYS A 239 -32.57 -9.63 -0.46
N ASP A 240 -32.24 -9.51 -1.75
CA ASP A 240 -32.58 -10.49 -2.77
C ASP A 240 -32.04 -11.90 -2.52
N PRO A 241 -30.80 -12.08 -2.04
CA PRO A 241 -30.31 -13.42 -1.71
C PRO A 241 -31.17 -14.09 -0.63
N CYS A 242 -31.73 -13.34 0.31
CA CYS A 242 -32.54 -13.87 1.41
C CYS A 242 -34.00 -14.14 1.05
N MET A 243 -34.44 -13.76 -0.15
CA MET A 243 -35.78 -14.11 -0.64
C MET A 243 -35.84 -15.55 -1.20
N LYS A 244 -34.71 -16.12 -1.64
CA LYS A 244 -34.61 -17.46 -2.26
C LYS A 244 -34.55 -18.60 -1.22
N GLY A 245 -35.21 -19.73 -1.50
CA GLY A 245 -35.48 -20.80 -0.53
C GLY A 245 -34.27 -21.44 0.17
N LYS A 246 -33.15 -21.69 -0.54
CA LYS A 246 -31.95 -22.35 0.03
C LYS A 246 -31.05 -21.42 0.86
N THR A 247 -31.12 -20.11 0.64
CA THR A 247 -30.28 -19.09 1.29
C THR A 247 -30.90 -18.53 2.57
N LYS A 248 -32.22 -18.71 2.76
CA LYS A 248 -32.97 -18.33 3.96
C LYS A 248 -32.46 -18.97 5.25
N GLU A 249 -31.79 -20.10 5.16
CA GLU A 249 -31.29 -20.88 6.30
C GLU A 249 -29.90 -20.42 6.80
N THR A 250 -29.25 -19.49 6.08
CA THR A 250 -27.91 -19.00 6.45
C THR A 250 -27.95 -17.95 7.58
N LEU A 251 -26.88 -17.88 8.38
CA LEU A 251 -26.70 -16.84 9.41
C LEU A 251 -26.73 -15.41 8.83
N LEU A 252 -26.39 -15.28 7.54
CA LEU A 252 -26.41 -14.02 6.79
C LEU A 252 -27.83 -13.56 6.43
N CYS A 253 -28.84 -14.44 6.49
CA CYS A 253 -30.24 -14.12 6.18
C CYS A 253 -31.17 -14.02 7.39
N ARG A 254 -30.62 -14.02 8.61
CA ARG A 254 -31.41 -13.73 9.81
C ARG A 254 -32.07 -12.35 9.67
N LYS A 255 -33.36 -12.23 10.02
CA LYS A 255 -34.18 -11.03 9.82
C LYS A 255 -33.83 -9.85 10.77
N TYR A 256 -32.56 -9.47 10.81
CA TYR A 256 -32.01 -8.31 11.49
C TYR A 256 -31.45 -7.31 10.46
N PRO A 257 -31.46 -5.99 10.76
CA PRO A 257 -30.79 -4.99 9.91
C PRO A 257 -29.33 -5.37 9.62
N GLY A 258 -28.90 -5.26 8.36
CA GLY A 258 -27.55 -5.59 7.89
C GLY A 258 -27.31 -7.06 7.53
N ARG A 259 -28.24 -7.95 7.87
CA ARG A 259 -28.16 -9.39 7.53
C ARG A 259 -29.27 -9.79 6.56
N GLY A 260 -30.46 -10.09 7.02
CA GLY A 260 -31.58 -10.46 6.15
C GLY A 260 -32.33 -9.26 5.57
N LYS A 261 -32.17 -8.09 6.19
CA LYS A 261 -32.79 -6.82 5.76
C LYS A 261 -31.73 -5.76 5.57
N PHE A 262 -31.96 -4.83 4.63
CA PHE A 262 -31.10 -3.67 4.50
C PHE A 262 -31.10 -2.84 5.79
N GLU A 263 -29.91 -2.36 6.16
CA GLU A 263 -29.74 -1.46 7.30
C GLU A 263 -30.63 -0.24 7.18
N TYR A 264 -31.22 0.18 8.30
CA TYR A 264 -32.00 1.42 8.35
C TYR A 264 -31.12 2.66 8.17
N ARG A 265 -29.86 2.56 8.61
CA ARG A 265 -28.87 3.63 8.54
C ARG A 265 -28.24 3.66 7.15
N ARG A 266 -28.08 4.86 6.60
CA ARG A 266 -27.37 5.10 5.35
C ARG A 266 -25.97 5.62 5.62
N LYS A 267 -25.06 5.25 4.73
CA LYS A 267 -23.67 5.70 4.75
C LYS A 267 -23.33 6.27 3.38
N ILE A 268 -22.37 7.17 3.29
CA ILE A 268 -21.87 7.61 1.99
C ILE A 268 -21.16 6.43 1.31
N PHE A 269 -21.31 6.29 -0.01
CA PHE A 269 -20.56 5.30 -0.78
C PHE A 269 -19.05 5.53 -0.56
N PRO A 270 -18.27 4.49 -0.23
CA PRO A 270 -16.84 4.67 0.05
C PRO A 270 -16.08 5.10 -1.21
N LYS A 271 -15.11 5.98 -1.05
CA LYS A 271 -14.26 6.43 -2.15
C LYS A 271 -13.56 5.26 -2.84
N VAL A 272 -13.47 5.32 -4.16
CA VAL A 272 -12.71 4.34 -4.96
C VAL A 272 -11.33 4.91 -5.28
N TYR A 273 -10.29 4.15 -4.96
CA TYR A 273 -8.90 4.58 -5.10
C TYR A 273 -8.23 3.86 -6.25
N SER A 274 -7.56 4.59 -7.13
CA SER A 274 -6.78 4.03 -8.22
C SER A 274 -5.43 3.50 -7.75
N VAL A 275 -5.07 2.28 -8.13
CA VAL A 275 -3.72 1.73 -7.95
C VAL A 275 -2.89 2.15 -9.15
N LYS A 276 -2.00 3.11 -8.93
CA LYS A 276 -1.17 3.69 -9.98
C LYS A 276 0.20 3.00 -10.02
N SER A 277 0.80 2.94 -11.20
CA SER A 277 2.21 2.64 -11.37
C SER A 277 2.80 3.57 -12.43
N ILE A 278 4.05 3.94 -12.22
CA ILE A 278 4.80 4.76 -13.17
C ILE A 278 5.93 3.90 -13.70
N GLU A 279 5.98 3.79 -15.02
CA GLU A 279 6.90 2.88 -15.69
C GLU A 279 7.76 3.65 -16.70
N PRO A 280 9.10 3.68 -16.53
CA PRO A 280 10.00 4.14 -17.58
C PRO A 280 9.97 3.16 -18.76
N SER A 281 10.19 3.66 -19.97
CA SER A 281 10.22 2.81 -21.17
C SER A 281 11.40 1.83 -21.16
N SER A 282 11.29 0.74 -21.92
CA SER A 282 12.38 -0.25 -22.00
C SER A 282 13.70 0.34 -22.56
N LEU A 283 13.63 1.47 -23.27
CA LEU A 283 14.81 2.17 -23.77
C LEU A 283 15.65 2.75 -22.64
N VAL A 284 15.00 3.25 -21.58
CA VAL A 284 15.66 3.78 -20.37
C VAL A 284 16.59 2.74 -19.75
N TYR A 285 16.15 1.48 -19.67
CA TYR A 285 16.97 0.39 -19.13
C TYR A 285 18.21 0.08 -19.99
N ARG A 286 18.12 0.23 -21.31
CA ARG A 286 19.28 0.05 -22.21
C ARG A 286 20.30 1.16 -22.02
N GLU A 287 19.84 2.39 -21.79
CA GLU A 287 20.74 3.51 -21.51
C GLU A 287 21.40 3.37 -20.13
N ILE A 288 20.63 2.98 -19.11
CA ILE A 288 21.16 2.64 -17.78
C ILE A 288 22.28 1.59 -17.90
N GLU A 289 22.07 0.51 -18.66
CA GLU A 289 23.06 -0.57 -18.80
C GLU A 289 24.42 -0.08 -19.31
N LYS A 290 24.46 0.94 -20.19
CA LYS A 290 25.71 1.50 -20.72
C LYS A 290 26.49 2.31 -19.68
N VAL A 291 25.78 3.08 -18.87
CA VAL A 291 26.38 4.02 -17.91
C VAL A 291 26.57 3.44 -16.52
N TYR A 292 25.87 2.34 -16.21
CA TYR A 292 25.81 1.75 -14.88
C TYR A 292 27.19 1.38 -14.32
N THR A 293 27.37 1.66 -13.03
CA THR A 293 28.56 1.29 -12.23
C THR A 293 28.13 0.79 -10.86
N LEU A 294 28.76 -0.27 -10.35
CA LEU A 294 28.51 -0.73 -8.99
C LEU A 294 28.99 0.32 -7.96
N PRO A 295 28.25 0.61 -6.87
CA PRO A 295 27.02 -0.07 -6.40
C PRO A 295 25.70 0.46 -6.98
N TYR A 296 25.67 1.69 -7.50
CA TYR A 296 24.49 2.32 -8.10
C TYR A 296 24.91 3.45 -9.05
N SER A 297 24.00 3.92 -9.90
CA SER A 297 24.21 5.12 -10.71
C SER A 297 23.11 6.13 -10.45
N ILE A 298 23.48 7.39 -10.30
CA ILE A 298 22.54 8.51 -10.24
C ILE A 298 22.59 9.18 -11.61
N LEU A 299 21.43 9.35 -12.23
CA LEU A 299 21.30 9.86 -13.58
C LEU A 299 20.35 11.05 -13.57
N LEU A 300 20.83 12.21 -14.00
CA LEU A 300 19.96 13.28 -14.46
C LEU A 300 19.67 12.98 -15.93
N ALA A 301 18.40 12.87 -16.28
CA ALA A 301 18.01 12.55 -17.63
C ALA A 301 16.96 13.51 -18.16
N ASP A 302 17.21 14.00 -19.37
CA ASP A 302 16.30 14.88 -20.08
C ASP A 302 15.52 14.07 -21.11
N ASN A 303 14.24 14.38 -21.27
CA ASN A 303 13.37 13.75 -22.29
C ASN A 303 13.31 12.20 -22.18
N VAL A 304 13.17 11.69 -20.95
CA VAL A 304 12.91 10.29 -20.63
C VAL A 304 11.45 9.95 -20.92
N GLU A 305 11.24 8.84 -21.63
CA GLU A 305 9.90 8.28 -21.86
C GLU A 305 9.38 7.54 -20.63
N ILE A 306 8.29 8.04 -20.05
CA ILE A 306 7.60 7.46 -18.89
C ILE A 306 6.11 7.32 -19.20
N SER A 307 5.46 6.28 -18.66
CA SER A 307 4.00 6.14 -18.70
C SER A 307 3.42 6.08 -17.29
N LYS A 308 2.28 6.74 -17.08
CA LYS A 308 1.44 6.53 -15.89
C LYS A 308 0.37 5.50 -16.23
N ASP A 309 0.30 4.45 -15.44
CA ASP A 309 -0.62 3.33 -15.63
C ASP A 309 -1.52 3.17 -14.39
N ILE A 310 -2.80 2.92 -14.60
CA ILE A 310 -3.71 2.38 -13.59
C ILE A 310 -3.74 0.86 -13.75
N GLU A 311 -3.32 0.14 -12.70
CA GLU A 311 -3.30 -1.33 -12.68
C GLU A 311 -4.60 -1.92 -12.11
N GLY A 312 -5.34 -1.12 -11.34
CA GLY A 312 -6.50 -1.58 -10.59
C GLY A 312 -7.14 -0.48 -9.76
N PHE A 313 -8.15 -0.89 -9.00
CA PHE A 313 -8.86 -0.03 -8.06
C PHE A 313 -9.01 -0.73 -6.70
N VAL A 314 -9.08 0.05 -5.63
CA VAL A 314 -9.32 -0.43 -4.27
C VAL A 314 -10.50 0.30 -3.65
N ILE A 315 -11.37 -0.44 -2.99
CA ILE A 315 -12.56 0.07 -2.29
C ILE A 315 -12.59 -0.47 -0.86
N TYR A 316 -12.92 0.38 0.12
CA TYR A 316 -13.01 -0.01 1.53
C TYR A 316 -14.45 0.04 2.02
N PHE A 317 -15.08 -1.13 2.16
CA PHE A 317 -16.43 -1.23 2.74
C PHE A 317 -16.38 -1.55 4.24
N ASP A 318 -17.19 -0.94 5.09
CA ASP A 318 -17.11 -1.19 6.54
C ASP A 318 -17.26 -2.67 6.94
N LYS A 319 -18.17 -3.40 6.28
CA LYS A 319 -18.50 -4.79 6.61
C LYS A 319 -17.69 -5.81 5.79
N VAL A 320 -17.30 -5.46 4.56
CA VAL A 320 -16.55 -6.34 3.64
C VAL A 320 -15.04 -6.03 3.63
N GLY A 321 -14.63 -4.83 4.07
CA GLY A 321 -13.32 -4.12 3.97
C GLY A 321 -12.69 -4.08 2.60
N LYS A 322 -11.35 -4.17 2.52
CA LYS A 322 -10.58 -3.95 1.28
C LYS A 322 -11.05 -4.89 0.18
N VAL A 323 -11.52 -4.31 -0.92
CA VAL A 323 -11.86 -4.97 -2.18
C VAL A 323 -10.89 -4.46 -3.22
N THR A 324 -10.09 -5.35 -3.80
CA THR A 324 -9.17 -5.03 -4.89
C THR A 324 -9.78 -5.48 -6.21
N LEU A 325 -9.77 -4.58 -7.20
CA LEU A 325 -10.26 -4.79 -8.54
C LEU A 325 -9.07 -4.71 -9.50
N ASN A 326 -8.59 -5.85 -10.00
CA ASN A 326 -7.41 -5.93 -10.85
C ASN A 326 -7.80 -5.83 -12.32
N LEU A 327 -7.16 -4.91 -13.05
CA LEU A 327 -7.41 -4.78 -14.48
C LEU A 327 -6.75 -5.92 -15.27
N GLU A 328 -7.46 -6.47 -16.25
CA GLU A 328 -6.88 -7.35 -17.28
C GLU A 328 -6.05 -6.54 -18.29
N LYS A 329 -6.37 -5.24 -18.45
CA LYS A 329 -5.64 -4.28 -19.28
C LYS A 329 -5.48 -2.95 -18.52
N LYS A 330 -4.26 -2.44 -18.45
CA LYS A 330 -3.96 -1.19 -17.74
C LYS A 330 -4.59 0.00 -18.46
N ILE A 331 -5.09 1.00 -17.73
CA ILE A 331 -5.43 2.30 -18.33
C ILE A 331 -4.18 3.16 -18.26
N SER A 332 -3.75 3.75 -19.36
CA SER A 332 -2.43 4.40 -19.45
C SER A 332 -2.51 5.76 -20.13
N THR A 333 -1.61 6.67 -19.72
CA THR A 333 -1.33 7.92 -20.45
C THR A 333 -0.63 7.68 -21.79
N GLY A 334 -0.13 6.46 -22.04
CA GLY A 334 0.91 6.24 -23.04
C GLY A 334 2.26 6.77 -22.55
N TYR A 335 3.32 6.51 -23.31
CA TYR A 335 4.63 7.09 -23.02
C TYR A 335 4.65 8.57 -23.40
N PHE A 336 5.04 9.42 -22.47
CA PHE A 336 5.33 10.83 -22.68
C PHE A 336 6.76 11.12 -22.23
N ASN A 337 7.36 12.15 -22.82
CA ASN A 337 8.69 12.58 -22.47
C ASN A 337 8.68 13.57 -21.32
N THR A 338 9.63 13.42 -20.40
CA THR A 338 9.83 14.33 -19.27
C THR A 338 11.28 14.30 -18.78
N ASN A 339 11.67 15.22 -17.90
CA ASN A 339 12.96 15.13 -17.21
C ASN A 339 12.81 14.33 -15.93
N SER A 340 13.90 13.69 -15.51
CA SER A 340 13.91 12.84 -14.33
C SER A 340 15.26 12.83 -13.64
N LEU A 341 15.24 12.72 -12.33
CA LEU A 341 16.37 12.30 -11.51
C LEU A 341 16.15 10.85 -11.10
N MET A 342 17.06 9.97 -11.53
CA MET A 342 16.93 8.52 -11.37
C MET A 342 18.10 7.93 -10.62
N ILE A 343 17.82 7.00 -9.72
CA ILE A 343 18.78 6.16 -9.03
C ILE A 343 18.56 4.73 -9.51
N ALA A 344 19.59 4.13 -10.09
CA ALA A 344 19.55 2.77 -10.61
C ALA A 344 20.54 1.87 -9.87
N PHE A 345 20.10 0.68 -9.47
CA PHE A 345 20.97 -0.37 -8.91
C PHE A 345 20.58 -1.77 -9.39
N ASP A 346 21.57 -2.66 -9.48
CA ASP A 346 21.37 -4.03 -9.95
C ASP A 346 20.43 -4.79 -8.99
N SER A 347 19.38 -5.40 -9.53
CA SER A 347 18.39 -6.11 -8.73
C SER A 347 18.98 -7.28 -7.93
N GLN A 348 20.13 -7.83 -8.35
CA GLN A 348 20.84 -8.87 -7.60
C GLN A 348 21.45 -8.36 -6.29
N LEU A 349 21.72 -7.06 -6.15
CA LEU A 349 22.24 -6.48 -4.90
C LEU A 349 21.23 -6.66 -3.76
N VAL A 350 19.93 -6.46 -4.03
CA VAL A 350 18.88 -6.67 -3.03
C VAL A 350 18.84 -8.14 -2.61
N ARG A 351 18.99 -9.07 -3.55
CA ARG A 351 19.05 -10.51 -3.24
C ARG A 351 20.23 -10.83 -2.32
N ILE A 352 21.42 -10.31 -2.63
CA ILE A 352 22.61 -10.54 -1.82
C ILE A 352 22.40 -9.93 -0.43
N PHE A 353 21.90 -8.70 -0.36
CA PHE A 353 21.61 -8.00 0.89
C PHE A 353 20.60 -8.75 1.78
N VAL A 354 19.46 -9.20 1.24
CA VAL A 354 18.47 -9.97 2.02
C VAL A 354 19.10 -11.25 2.59
N ASN A 355 19.95 -11.94 1.81
CA ASN A 355 20.67 -13.11 2.31
C ASN A 355 21.70 -12.73 3.38
N VAL A 356 22.40 -11.60 3.25
CA VAL A 356 23.28 -11.08 4.31
C VAL A 356 22.47 -10.85 5.59
N LEU A 357 21.32 -10.17 5.52
CA LEU A 357 20.45 -9.96 6.69
C LEU A 357 20.04 -11.29 7.35
N LYS A 358 19.68 -12.29 6.54
CA LYS A 358 19.30 -13.63 7.01
C LYS A 358 20.44 -14.30 7.79
N GLU A 359 21.67 -14.24 7.29
CA GLU A 359 22.85 -14.84 7.93
C GLU A 359 23.28 -14.10 9.21
N ASN A 360 23.02 -12.79 9.29
CA ASN A 360 23.37 -11.97 10.45
C ASN A 360 22.31 -12.01 11.58
N LYS A 361 21.12 -12.62 11.34
CA LYS A 361 19.98 -12.57 12.27
C LYS A 361 20.31 -13.15 13.65
N THR A 362 21.00 -14.29 13.68
CA THR A 362 21.29 -15.05 14.92
C THR A 362 22.24 -14.29 15.84
N ASN A 363 23.19 -13.55 15.25
CA ASN A 363 24.20 -12.78 15.99
C ASN A 363 23.74 -11.35 16.30
N MET A 364 22.53 -10.95 15.86
CA MET A 364 21.96 -9.60 16.04
C MET A 364 22.91 -8.46 15.63
N LEU A 365 23.67 -8.65 14.55
CA LEU A 365 24.67 -7.66 14.11
C LEU A 365 24.04 -6.42 13.45
N ILE A 366 22.82 -6.59 12.92
CA ILE A 366 21.98 -5.54 12.33
C ILE A 366 20.60 -5.64 12.97
N LYS A 367 20.23 -4.67 13.80
CA LYS A 367 19.00 -4.72 14.60
C LYS A 367 18.32 -3.36 14.69
N ILE A 368 17.01 -3.41 14.96
CA ILE A 368 16.18 -2.25 15.25
C ILE A 368 15.82 -2.29 16.74
N LYS A 369 15.82 -1.13 17.38
CA LYS A 369 15.28 -0.92 18.73
C LYS A 369 13.81 -0.52 18.65
N ILE A 370 12.95 -1.27 19.34
CA ILE A 370 11.50 -1.05 19.34
C ILE A 370 11.02 -0.87 20.78
N GLY A 371 10.13 0.09 21.00
CA GLY A 371 9.54 0.39 22.29
C GLY A 371 10.30 1.45 23.08
N HIS A 372 9.75 1.82 24.22
CA HIS A 372 10.24 2.92 25.05
C HIS A 372 11.68 2.73 25.53
N ARG A 373 12.43 3.83 25.71
CA ARG A 373 13.82 3.87 26.24
C ARG A 373 14.11 3.01 27.48
N LYS A 374 13.10 2.70 28.32
CA LYS A 374 13.23 1.86 29.53
C LYS A 374 12.92 0.36 29.30
N GLU A 375 12.21 0.01 28.23
CA GLU A 375 11.79 -1.35 27.86
C GLU A 375 12.13 -1.71 26.40
N GLU A 376 13.16 -1.06 25.82
CA GLU A 376 13.57 -1.27 24.42
C GLU A 376 13.85 -2.74 24.14
N VAL A 377 13.15 -3.28 23.15
CA VAL A 377 13.40 -4.61 22.61
C VAL A 377 14.19 -4.49 21.32
N SER A 378 15.34 -5.16 21.29
CA SER A 378 16.11 -5.35 20.05
C SER A 378 15.52 -6.50 19.22
N VAL A 379 15.22 -6.22 17.95
CA VAL A 379 14.75 -7.19 16.96
C VAL A 379 15.67 -7.18 15.74
N PRO A 380 16.09 -8.33 15.19
CA PRO A 380 16.88 -8.38 13.97
C PRO A 380 16.16 -7.72 12.80
N LEU A 381 16.87 -6.93 11.98
CA LEU A 381 16.26 -6.26 10.82
C LEU A 381 15.63 -7.24 9.84
N TYR A 382 16.22 -8.44 9.67
CA TYR A 382 15.64 -9.50 8.86
C TYR A 382 14.22 -9.89 9.32
N ASN A 383 13.99 -9.98 10.64
CA ASN A 383 12.69 -10.31 11.19
C ASN A 383 11.67 -9.20 10.95
N VAL A 384 12.10 -7.94 10.93
CA VAL A 384 11.24 -6.80 10.61
C VAL A 384 10.77 -6.89 9.15
N LEU A 385 11.69 -7.13 8.22
CA LEU A 385 11.37 -7.35 6.80
C LEU A 385 10.39 -8.52 6.62
N VAL A 386 10.65 -9.67 7.25
CA VAL A 386 9.74 -10.82 7.12
C VAL A 386 8.39 -10.50 7.75
N SER A 387 8.35 -9.87 8.93
CA SER A 387 7.08 -9.51 9.58
C SER A 387 6.23 -8.60 8.70
N LYS A 388 6.82 -7.55 8.11
CA LYS A 388 6.14 -6.67 7.16
C LYS A 388 5.61 -7.44 5.95
N TYR A 389 6.39 -8.37 5.40
CA TYR A 389 5.95 -9.24 4.32
C TYR A 389 4.75 -10.13 4.72
N LEU A 390 4.78 -10.72 5.92
CA LEU A 390 3.67 -11.52 6.45
C LEU A 390 2.41 -10.69 6.60
N TRP A 391 2.53 -9.53 7.25
CA TRP A 391 1.40 -8.62 7.45
C TRP A 391 0.85 -8.09 6.13
N TYR A 392 1.70 -7.85 5.14
CA TYR A 392 1.30 -7.47 3.78
C TYR A 392 0.46 -8.57 3.12
N LYS A 393 0.88 -9.83 3.25
CA LYS A 393 0.11 -10.98 2.75
C LYS A 393 -1.22 -11.16 3.48
N VAL A 394 -1.26 -10.91 4.79
CA VAL A 394 -2.51 -10.90 5.57
C VAL A 394 -3.45 -9.79 5.10
N PHE A 395 -2.92 -8.58 4.93
CA PHE A 395 -3.67 -7.42 4.45
C PHE A 395 -4.27 -7.64 3.05
N ASN A 396 -3.52 -8.28 2.16
CA ASN A 396 -3.96 -8.64 0.82
C ASN A 396 -4.83 -9.91 0.76
N ARG A 397 -5.17 -10.51 1.92
CA ARG A 397 -5.93 -11.78 2.03
C ARG A 397 -5.29 -12.97 1.33
N GLU A 398 -3.98 -12.92 1.09
CA GLU A 398 -3.21 -14.05 0.57
C GLU A 398 -2.89 -15.05 1.69
N LEU A 399 -2.82 -14.56 2.93
CA LEU A 399 -2.73 -15.39 4.12
C LEU A 399 -3.87 -15.02 5.07
N GLU A 400 -4.52 -16.02 5.65
CA GLU A 400 -5.63 -15.80 6.58
C GLU A 400 -5.34 -16.42 7.95
N PRO A 401 -4.95 -15.63 8.96
CA PRO A 401 -4.67 -16.15 10.29
C PRO A 401 -5.97 -16.46 11.05
N LYS A 402 -6.06 -17.61 11.70
CA LYS A 402 -7.09 -17.87 12.72
C LYS A 402 -6.72 -17.14 14.02
N MET A 403 -7.72 -16.61 14.72
CA MET A 403 -7.53 -15.95 16.00
C MET A 403 -8.42 -16.61 17.04
N LYS A 404 -7.83 -16.99 18.18
CA LYS A 404 -8.52 -17.49 19.36
C LYS A 404 -7.99 -16.76 20.59
N VAL A 405 -8.80 -16.60 21.63
CA VAL A 405 -8.31 -16.09 22.92
C VAL A 405 -7.74 -17.25 23.72
N ASP A 406 -6.53 -17.07 24.24
CA ASP A 406 -5.96 -17.91 25.30
C ASP A 406 -6.31 -17.30 26.65
N GLU A 407 -7.28 -17.93 27.32
CA GLU A 407 -7.81 -17.46 28.60
C GLU A 407 -6.79 -17.60 29.74
N GLN A 408 -5.81 -18.51 29.63
CA GLN A 408 -4.78 -18.73 30.66
C GLN A 408 -3.76 -17.60 30.67
N HIS A 409 -3.31 -17.20 29.49
CA HIS A 409 -2.30 -16.15 29.32
C HIS A 409 -2.90 -14.76 29.02
N ASN A 410 -4.23 -14.65 28.96
CA ASN A 410 -4.96 -13.43 28.63
C ASN A 410 -4.40 -12.73 27.38
N GLN A 411 -4.35 -13.47 26.26
CA GLN A 411 -3.82 -12.97 25.00
C GLN A 411 -4.54 -13.56 23.79
N LEU A 412 -4.45 -12.91 22.64
CA LEU A 412 -4.87 -13.49 21.37
C LEU A 412 -3.77 -14.43 20.86
N VAL A 413 -4.14 -15.68 20.61
CA VAL A 413 -3.33 -16.62 19.85
C VAL A 413 -3.70 -16.51 18.39
N ILE A 414 -2.73 -16.08 17.59
CA ILE A 414 -2.80 -16.00 16.15
C ILE A 414 -2.18 -17.28 15.60
N SER A 415 -2.96 -18.12 14.90
CA SER A 415 -2.50 -19.41 14.40
C SER A 415 -3.07 -19.76 13.03
N GLY A 416 -2.41 -20.68 12.31
CA GLY A 416 -2.92 -21.25 11.06
C GLY A 416 -3.09 -20.22 9.93
N PHE A 417 -2.02 -19.99 9.19
CA PHE A 417 -2.07 -19.31 7.90
C PHE A 417 -2.37 -20.37 6.83
N ASN A 418 -3.65 -20.59 6.53
CA ASN A 418 -4.04 -21.61 5.54
C ASN A 418 -3.31 -21.37 4.20
N GLY A 419 -2.49 -22.35 3.80
CA GLY A 419 -1.52 -22.26 2.70
C GLY A 419 -0.24 -23.05 3.03
N ILE A 420 0.12 -23.08 4.31
CA ILE A 420 1.25 -23.86 4.88
C ILE A 420 0.67 -24.89 5.85
N SER A 421 1.15 -26.12 5.79
CA SER A 421 0.50 -27.33 6.32
C SER A 421 0.37 -27.48 7.84
N SER A 422 0.64 -26.43 8.65
CA SER A 422 0.64 -26.56 10.13
C SER A 422 0.03 -25.35 10.86
N ILE A 423 -0.48 -25.62 12.07
CA ILE A 423 -0.95 -24.61 13.03
C ILE A 423 0.27 -24.16 13.86
N TYR A 424 0.74 -22.93 13.68
CA TYR A 424 1.79 -22.34 14.52
C TYR A 424 1.19 -21.54 15.67
N GLU A 425 1.71 -21.75 16.89
CA GLU A 425 1.48 -20.85 18.02
C GLU A 425 2.55 -19.74 18.01
N MET A 426 2.34 -18.65 18.76
CA MET A 426 3.25 -17.49 18.74
C MET A 426 4.71 -17.80 19.11
N HIS A 427 4.96 -18.89 19.84
CA HIS A 427 6.31 -19.37 20.17
C HIS A 427 6.99 -20.12 18.99
N ASP A 428 6.23 -20.51 17.96
CA ASP A 428 6.74 -21.13 16.73
C ASP A 428 6.78 -20.16 15.54
N MET A 429 6.54 -18.85 15.74
CA MET A 429 6.53 -17.88 14.64
C MET A 429 7.90 -17.72 13.96
N GLU A 430 9.00 -18.00 14.65
CA GLU A 430 10.33 -18.11 14.01
C GLU A 430 10.37 -19.28 13.00
N LYS A 431 9.75 -20.42 13.32
CA LYS A 431 9.63 -21.54 12.38
C LYS A 431 8.74 -21.17 11.19
N LEU A 432 7.63 -20.47 11.42
CA LEU A 432 6.79 -19.94 10.34
C LEU A 432 7.56 -18.97 9.43
N ILE A 433 8.34 -18.04 10.01
CA ILE A 433 9.23 -17.16 9.26
C ILE A 433 10.19 -17.99 8.39
N GLU A 434 10.79 -19.04 8.97
CA GLU A 434 11.73 -19.90 8.26
C GLU A 434 11.08 -20.75 7.17
N GLU A 435 9.84 -21.19 7.36
CA GLU A 435 9.08 -21.94 6.37
C GLU A 435 8.57 -21.07 5.23
N ILE A 436 8.05 -19.89 5.53
CA ILE A 436 7.65 -18.90 4.51
C ILE A 436 8.87 -18.43 3.71
N ALA A 437 10.03 -18.30 4.37
CA ALA A 437 11.29 -18.01 3.69
C ALA A 437 11.82 -19.19 2.84
N LYS A 438 11.37 -20.44 3.07
CA LYS A 438 11.77 -21.64 2.29
C LYS A 438 10.79 -21.94 1.15
N GLU A 439 9.48 -21.82 1.37
CA GLU A 439 8.47 -22.05 0.33
C GLU A 439 8.47 -20.97 -0.76
N SER A 440 8.92 -19.76 -0.43
CA SER A 440 9.09 -18.65 -1.38
C SER A 440 10.20 -18.86 -2.45
N GLU A 441 10.95 -19.97 -2.38
CA GLU A 441 11.95 -20.36 -3.38
C GLU A 441 11.33 -21.03 -4.63
N GLY A 442 10.02 -21.38 -4.62
CA GLY A 442 9.34 -22.18 -5.65
C GLY A 442 8.65 -21.44 -6.81
N GLU A 443 7.73 -20.49 -6.56
CA GLU A 443 7.11 -19.57 -7.56
C GLU A 443 6.06 -18.65 -6.86
N PRO A 444 5.39 -17.74 -7.60
CA PRO A 444 5.59 -16.30 -7.63
C PRO A 444 5.06 -15.55 -6.38
N GLY A 445 5.85 -15.48 -5.33
CA GLY A 445 5.57 -14.71 -4.11
C GLY A 445 6.83 -14.47 -3.30
N ASN A 446 7.95 -14.13 -3.94
CA ASN A 446 9.25 -14.15 -3.28
C ASN A 446 9.40 -12.94 -2.31
N LEU A 447 9.79 -13.19 -1.06
CA LEU A 447 10.22 -12.19 -0.07
C LEU A 447 11.22 -11.20 -0.68
N GLU A 448 12.08 -11.68 -1.58
CA GLU A 448 13.02 -10.85 -2.32
C GLU A 448 12.30 -9.78 -3.17
N ARG A 449 11.22 -10.13 -3.87
CA ARG A 449 10.45 -9.16 -4.66
C ARG A 449 9.82 -8.10 -3.77
N PHE A 450 9.30 -8.51 -2.61
CA PHE A 450 8.79 -7.57 -1.61
C PHE A 450 9.90 -6.66 -1.09
N ALA A 451 11.09 -7.18 -0.79
CA ALA A 451 12.23 -6.37 -0.36
C ALA A 451 12.67 -5.37 -1.44
N ARG A 452 12.68 -5.77 -2.72
CA ARG A 452 12.96 -4.87 -3.85
C ARG A 452 11.95 -3.74 -3.90
N GLU A 453 10.67 -4.05 -3.74
CA GLU A 453 9.60 -3.06 -3.71
C GLU A 453 9.73 -2.12 -2.51
N VAL A 454 9.99 -2.65 -1.32
CA VAL A 454 10.18 -1.86 -0.09
C VAL A 454 11.33 -0.88 -0.25
N ILE A 455 12.50 -1.36 -0.69
CA ILE A 455 13.69 -0.51 -0.87
C ILE A 455 13.45 0.54 -1.96
N ALA A 456 12.91 0.14 -3.12
CA ALA A 456 12.71 1.03 -4.25
C ALA A 456 11.68 2.13 -3.94
N HIS A 457 10.58 1.77 -3.28
CA HIS A 457 9.51 2.70 -2.95
C HIS A 457 9.90 3.63 -1.79
N THR A 458 10.53 3.10 -0.75
CA THR A 458 11.06 3.94 0.36
C THR A 458 12.10 4.92 -0.18
N LEU A 459 12.99 4.49 -1.07
CA LEU A 459 13.97 5.37 -1.71
C LEU A 459 13.27 6.48 -2.52
N ALA A 460 12.23 6.16 -3.29
CA ALA A 460 11.53 7.16 -4.10
C ALA A 460 10.88 8.23 -3.22
N HIS A 461 10.26 7.83 -2.09
CA HIS A 461 9.70 8.75 -1.11
C HIS A 461 10.77 9.64 -0.49
N VAL A 462 11.89 9.06 -0.07
CA VAL A 462 12.99 9.83 0.53
C VAL A 462 13.54 10.85 -0.46
N VAL A 463 13.74 10.47 -1.73
CA VAL A 463 14.19 11.40 -2.78
C VAL A 463 13.16 12.49 -3.03
N TYR A 464 11.87 12.14 -3.10
CA TYR A 464 10.78 13.09 -3.28
C TYR A 464 10.69 14.09 -2.12
N VAL A 465 10.61 13.60 -0.88
CA VAL A 465 10.57 14.42 0.34
C VAL A 465 11.78 15.33 0.44
N SER A 466 12.97 14.81 0.13
CA SER A 466 14.20 15.61 0.06
C SER A 466 14.11 16.73 -0.97
N SER A 467 13.60 16.41 -2.16
CA SER A 467 13.46 17.35 -3.29
C SER A 467 12.50 18.50 -2.96
N ILE A 468 11.29 18.19 -2.48
CA ILE A 468 10.29 19.22 -2.13
C ILE A 468 10.72 20.07 -0.92
N ARG A 469 11.58 19.55 -0.02
CA ARG A 469 12.14 20.35 1.08
C ARG A 469 13.14 21.38 0.61
N HIS A 470 13.92 21.06 -0.42
CA HIS A 470 14.95 21.95 -0.96
C HIS A 470 14.41 22.89 -2.03
N LEU A 471 13.32 22.49 -2.70
CA LEU A 471 12.66 23.26 -3.73
C LEU A 471 11.12 23.17 -3.58
N PRO A 472 10.52 23.77 -2.53
CA PRO A 472 9.08 23.68 -2.27
C PRO A 472 8.21 24.18 -3.42
N GLU A 473 8.71 25.13 -4.21
CA GLU A 473 8.01 25.69 -5.36
C GLU A 473 7.67 24.68 -6.46
N VAL A 474 8.35 23.52 -6.50
CA VAL A 474 8.10 22.47 -7.49
C VAL A 474 7.21 21.33 -6.99
N GLU A 475 6.67 21.40 -5.77
CA GLU A 475 5.87 20.32 -5.16
C GLU A 475 4.71 19.85 -6.06
N ASN A 476 4.01 20.78 -6.72
CA ASN A 476 2.88 20.45 -7.60
C ASN A 476 3.30 19.98 -9.01
N TYR A 477 4.59 20.01 -9.33
CA TYR A 477 5.10 19.74 -10.67
C TYR A 477 6.11 18.60 -10.73
N VAL A 478 6.49 18.05 -9.58
CA VAL A 478 7.34 16.88 -9.46
C VAL A 478 6.51 15.78 -8.84
N ASP A 479 6.72 14.56 -9.30
CA ASP A 479 6.16 13.36 -8.70
C ASP A 479 7.25 12.29 -8.64
N TYR A 480 7.03 11.24 -7.88
CA TYR A 480 8.02 10.19 -7.66
C TYR A 480 7.67 8.95 -8.45
N PHE A 481 8.66 8.12 -8.73
CA PHE A 481 8.43 6.85 -9.36
C PHE A 481 9.43 5.81 -8.86
N TYR A 482 9.02 4.56 -8.99
CA TYR A 482 9.92 3.43 -8.82
C TYR A 482 9.48 2.29 -9.74
N SER A 483 10.45 1.54 -10.22
CA SER A 483 10.23 0.33 -11.00
C SER A 483 11.21 -0.74 -10.59
N THR A 484 10.67 -1.91 -10.28
CA THR A 484 11.44 -3.13 -9.97
C THR A 484 11.46 -4.11 -11.15
N LYS A 485 11.00 -3.66 -12.33
CA LYS A 485 11.00 -4.46 -13.57
C LYS A 485 12.36 -4.41 -14.25
N GLY A 486 12.80 -5.53 -14.83
CA GLY A 486 14.07 -5.63 -15.56
C GLY A 486 15.27 -6.05 -14.69
N GLY A 487 16.48 -5.89 -15.23
CA GLY A 487 17.73 -6.21 -14.51
C GLY A 487 18.08 -5.23 -13.40
N TYR A 488 17.54 -4.01 -13.48
CA TYR A 488 17.80 -2.90 -12.57
C TYR A 488 16.54 -2.47 -11.84
N ILE A 489 16.72 -2.05 -10.59
CA ILE A 489 15.72 -1.28 -9.86
C ILE A 489 15.99 0.19 -10.15
N VAL A 490 14.96 0.93 -10.54
CA VAL A 490 15.03 2.36 -10.83
C VAL A 490 14.08 3.08 -9.89
N SER A 491 14.53 4.14 -9.24
CA SER A 491 13.75 4.91 -8.27
C SER A 491 14.16 6.37 -8.31
N GLY A 492 13.22 7.29 -8.14
CA GLY A 492 13.53 8.72 -8.14
C GLY A 492 12.32 9.59 -8.37
N ILE A 493 12.54 10.72 -9.03
CA ILE A 493 11.51 11.73 -9.32
C ILE A 493 11.48 12.06 -10.81
N PHE A 494 10.35 12.54 -11.27
CA PHE A 494 10.16 13.04 -12.63
C PHE A 494 9.30 14.30 -12.61
N GLU A 495 9.44 15.11 -13.65
CA GLU A 495 8.59 16.28 -13.83
C GLU A 495 7.22 15.86 -14.37
N ASN A 496 6.16 16.18 -13.65
CA ASN A 496 4.79 15.98 -14.09
C ASN A 496 4.34 17.11 -15.03
N THR A 497 5.20 17.48 -15.98
CA THR A 497 4.96 18.51 -16.99
C THR A 497 5.33 18.00 -18.38
N LYS A 498 4.66 18.53 -19.41
CA LYS A 498 4.89 18.12 -20.79
C LYS A 498 6.34 18.45 -21.20
N GLY A 499 7.12 17.43 -21.51
CA GLY A 499 8.51 17.58 -21.97
C GLY A 499 9.48 18.07 -20.90
N GLY A 500 9.12 18.05 -19.61
CA GLY A 500 9.98 18.54 -18.54
C GLY A 500 10.32 20.03 -18.69
N MET A 501 9.30 20.86 -18.94
CA MET A 501 9.51 22.27 -19.28
C MET A 501 10.13 23.08 -18.12
N LEU A 502 9.92 22.65 -16.87
CA LEU A 502 10.39 23.37 -15.69
C LEU A 502 11.86 23.10 -15.38
N ARG A 503 12.43 21.99 -15.86
CA ARG A 503 13.81 21.58 -15.52
C ARG A 503 14.04 21.44 -14.01
N ALA A 504 12.98 21.20 -13.24
CA ALA A 504 13.02 21.00 -11.79
C ALA A 504 14.04 19.93 -11.39
N SER A 505 14.18 18.84 -12.15
CA SER A 505 15.17 17.79 -11.83
C SER A 505 16.61 18.33 -11.82
N LYS A 506 16.91 19.29 -12.71
CA LYS A 506 18.21 19.96 -12.78
C LYS A 506 18.40 20.94 -11.62
N GLU A 507 17.40 21.77 -11.34
CA GLU A 507 17.44 22.74 -10.24
C GLU A 507 17.61 22.05 -8.89
N ILE A 508 16.91 20.92 -8.67
CA ILE A 508 17.06 20.09 -7.47
C ILE A 508 18.50 19.60 -7.35
N ILE A 509 19.11 19.09 -8.42
CA ILE A 509 20.50 18.62 -8.40
C ILE A 509 21.48 19.75 -8.14
N GLU A 510 21.26 20.94 -8.70
CA GLU A 510 22.09 22.13 -8.42
C GLU A 510 22.08 22.52 -6.93
N ARG A 511 21.02 22.20 -6.17
CA ARG A 511 20.99 22.37 -4.71
C ARG A 511 21.87 21.38 -3.94
N PHE A 512 22.09 20.18 -4.48
CA PHE A 512 22.87 19.13 -3.81
C PHE A 512 24.32 19.02 -4.31
N ALA A 513 24.56 19.40 -5.57
CA ALA A 513 25.86 19.35 -6.22
C ALA A 513 26.79 20.48 -5.76
N GLN A 514 28.09 20.19 -5.68
CA GLN A 514 29.17 21.18 -5.67
C GLN A 514 29.86 21.20 -7.05
N ASP A 515 30.64 22.23 -7.37
CA ASP A 515 31.22 22.55 -8.71
C ASP A 515 31.96 21.42 -9.47
N GLN A 516 32.16 20.23 -8.89
CA GLN A 516 32.83 19.07 -9.50
C GLN A 516 31.95 17.82 -9.67
N ASP A 517 30.63 17.90 -9.43
CA ASP A 517 29.77 16.72 -9.29
C ASP A 517 29.06 16.22 -10.58
N ALA A 518 29.21 16.93 -11.70
CA ALA A 518 28.65 16.54 -13.00
C ALA A 518 29.75 16.01 -13.94
N LEU A 519 29.61 14.77 -14.41
CA LEU A 519 30.47 14.24 -15.47
C LEU A 519 30.00 14.83 -16.81
N ASN A 520 30.89 15.51 -17.53
CA ASN A 520 30.59 16.05 -18.86
C ASN A 520 30.22 14.90 -19.82
N SER A 521 28.93 14.69 -20.06
CA SER A 521 28.41 13.91 -21.19
C SER A 521 27.53 14.82 -22.05
N SER A 522 27.56 14.59 -23.37
CA SER A 522 26.70 15.28 -24.35
C SER A 522 25.41 14.49 -24.62
N GLU A 523 25.07 13.56 -23.73
CA GLU A 523 24.01 12.58 -23.91
C GLU A 523 22.79 12.94 -23.06
N ASN A 524 21.61 12.44 -23.44
CA ASN A 524 20.34 12.63 -22.71
C ASN A 524 20.38 12.07 -21.27
N TYR A 525 21.42 11.32 -20.91
CA TYR A 525 21.64 10.75 -19.58
C TYR A 525 23.00 11.22 -19.05
N ILE A 526 22.95 12.06 -18.02
CA ILE A 526 24.12 12.64 -17.38
C ILE A 526 24.37 11.89 -16.06
N PRO A 527 25.42 11.06 -15.97
CA PRO A 527 25.78 10.42 -14.72
C PRO A 527 26.32 11.43 -13.73
N LEU A 528 25.80 11.37 -12.50
CA LEU A 528 26.19 12.25 -11.41
C LEU A 528 27.11 11.54 -10.42
N ASN A 529 27.84 12.32 -9.62
CA ASN A 529 28.62 11.80 -8.50
C ASN A 529 27.72 11.02 -7.51
N GLN A 530 28.07 9.77 -7.23
CA GLN A 530 27.33 8.88 -6.34
C GLN A 530 27.13 9.47 -4.93
N ARG A 531 28.05 10.30 -4.44
CA ARG A 531 27.97 10.93 -3.12
C ARG A 531 26.83 11.92 -2.96
N ILE A 532 26.25 12.41 -4.06
CA ILE A 532 25.05 13.25 -3.99
C ILE A 532 23.92 12.52 -3.26
N LEU A 533 23.83 11.20 -3.40
CA LEU A 533 22.79 10.41 -2.74
C LEU A 533 22.86 10.53 -1.21
N GLU A 534 24.06 10.60 -0.61
CA GLU A 534 24.21 10.79 0.85
C GLU A 534 23.44 12.04 1.31
N LYS A 535 23.60 13.17 0.61
CA LYS A 535 22.93 14.44 0.93
C LYS A 535 21.42 14.39 0.72
N ILE A 536 20.97 13.75 -0.38
CA ILE A 536 19.55 13.56 -0.66
C ILE A 536 18.91 12.71 0.45
N ILE A 537 19.55 11.62 0.84
CA ILE A 537 19.04 10.72 1.87
C ILE A 537 19.00 11.40 3.25
N GLU A 538 20.09 12.05 3.67
CA GLU A 538 20.16 12.72 4.99
C GLU A 538 19.09 13.80 5.18
N SER A 539 18.65 14.42 4.09
CA SER A 539 17.58 15.43 4.12
C SER A 539 16.17 14.88 3.92
N GLY A 540 16.04 13.72 3.26
CA GLY A 540 14.76 13.08 3.00
C GLY A 540 14.30 12.14 4.11
N ILE A 541 15.22 11.45 4.79
CA ILE A 541 14.89 10.57 5.90
C ILE A 541 14.51 11.41 7.11
N LEU A 542 13.25 11.31 7.53
CA LEU A 542 12.79 11.88 8.78
C LEU A 542 13.41 11.16 9.98
N LYS A 543 13.84 11.91 10.99
CA LYS A 543 14.11 11.34 12.31
C LYS A 543 12.76 10.99 12.97
N PRO A 544 12.68 9.89 13.75
CA PRO A 544 11.52 9.70 14.63
C PRO A 544 11.34 10.96 15.49
N HIS A 545 10.12 11.46 15.66
CA HIS A 545 9.88 12.65 16.48
C HIS A 545 10.43 12.44 17.90
N GLU A 546 11.41 13.26 18.31
CA GLU A 546 11.97 13.22 19.68
C GLU A 546 10.89 13.53 20.74
N ASP A 547 9.82 14.26 20.37
CA ASP A 547 8.74 14.72 21.25
C ASP A 547 7.46 13.85 21.21
N ALA A 548 7.44 12.72 20.50
CA ALA A 548 6.36 11.72 20.70
C ALA A 548 6.43 11.06 22.09
N SER A 549 7.47 11.38 22.86
CA SER A 549 7.77 10.92 24.21
C SER A 549 7.00 11.64 25.32
N ALA A 550 5.77 12.11 25.08
CA ALA A 550 4.88 12.38 26.21
C ALA A 550 4.59 11.03 26.86
N GLU A 551 5.43 10.62 27.83
CA GLU A 551 5.23 9.44 28.65
C GLU A 551 3.77 9.47 29.13
N PRO A 552 2.89 8.53 28.74
CA PRO A 552 1.80 8.23 29.62
C PRO A 552 2.50 7.47 30.75
N GLU A 553 2.91 8.19 31.81
CA GLU A 553 3.26 7.53 33.07
C GLU A 553 2.17 6.49 33.33
N THR A 554 2.48 5.32 33.85
CA THR A 554 1.47 4.25 34.07
C THR A 554 0.25 4.69 34.91
N ARG A 555 0.30 5.88 35.54
CA ARG A 555 -0.84 6.61 36.11
C ARG A 555 -1.77 7.27 35.09
N ASP A 556 -1.26 7.78 33.96
CA ASP A 556 -2.00 8.44 32.88
C ASP A 556 -2.80 7.45 32.03
N VAL A 557 -2.27 6.24 31.74
CA VAL A 557 -3.03 5.22 30.97
C VAL A 557 -4.35 4.85 31.67
N GLU A 558 -4.33 4.63 32.99
CA GLU A 558 -5.55 4.30 33.73
C GLU A 558 -6.53 5.50 33.83
N GLU A 559 -6.02 6.72 33.94
CA GLU A 559 -6.85 7.93 33.89
C GLU A 559 -7.45 8.16 32.50
N GLU A 560 -6.67 7.99 31.44
CA GLU A 560 -7.14 8.02 30.06
C GLU A 560 -8.18 6.94 29.79
N MET A 561 -8.00 5.74 30.35
CA MET A 561 -9.03 4.70 30.25
C MET A 561 -10.35 5.11 30.87
N LYS A 562 -10.30 5.81 32.01
CA LYS A 562 -11.51 6.36 32.66
C LYS A 562 -12.13 7.48 31.82
N LYS A 563 -11.32 8.38 31.24
CA LYS A 563 -11.82 9.45 30.35
C LYS A 563 -12.52 8.85 29.12
N ILE A 564 -11.89 7.89 28.45
CA ILE A 564 -12.49 7.15 27.33
C ILE A 564 -13.77 6.45 27.78
N ALA A 565 -13.75 5.73 28.90
CA ALA A 565 -14.94 5.05 29.42
C ALA A 565 -16.08 6.04 29.73
N MET A 566 -15.81 7.25 30.19
CA MET A 566 -16.82 8.30 30.35
C MET A 566 -17.43 8.70 29.00
N VAL A 567 -16.60 8.97 27.99
CA VAL A 567 -17.07 9.32 26.63
C VAL A 567 -17.96 8.22 26.05
N ILE A 568 -17.57 6.95 26.20
CA ILE A 568 -18.36 5.80 25.75
C ILE A 568 -19.67 5.69 26.55
N THR A 569 -19.61 5.87 27.87
CA THR A 569 -20.79 5.85 28.74
C THR A 569 -21.79 6.90 28.32
N ASP A 570 -21.35 8.15 28.06
CA ASP A 570 -22.22 9.24 27.60
C ASP A 570 -22.80 8.94 26.21
N LYS A 571 -22.02 8.33 25.30
CA LYS A 571 -22.49 7.89 23.98
C LYS A 571 -23.55 6.79 24.07
N ILE A 572 -23.44 5.85 25.01
CA ILE A 572 -24.43 4.79 25.22
C ILE A 572 -25.66 5.35 25.94
N ALA A 573 -25.47 6.15 27.00
CA ALA A 573 -26.54 6.75 27.79
C ALA A 573 -27.36 7.76 26.99
N SER A 574 -26.76 8.49 26.05
CA SER A 574 -27.50 9.36 25.12
C SER A 574 -28.35 8.57 24.11
N LYS A 575 -28.06 7.28 23.91
CA LYS A 575 -28.80 6.35 23.02
C LYS A 575 -29.84 5.49 23.75
N SER A 576 -29.77 5.38 25.08
CA SER A 576 -30.69 4.56 25.88
C SER A 576 -31.44 5.42 26.90
N SER A 577 -32.71 5.12 27.19
CA SER A 577 -33.46 5.80 28.26
C SER A 577 -33.08 5.28 29.66
N GLN A 578 -31.82 4.88 29.88
CA GLN A 578 -31.31 4.40 31.16
C GLN A 578 -30.95 5.59 32.08
N LYS A 579 -31.35 5.49 33.34
CA LYS A 579 -31.18 6.55 34.35
C LYS A 579 -29.93 6.43 35.21
N ASP A 580 -29.23 5.30 35.19
CA ASP A 580 -28.05 5.06 36.05
C ASP A 580 -26.75 5.07 35.23
N THR A 581 -26.17 6.25 35.08
CA THR A 581 -24.91 6.48 34.38
C THR A 581 -23.70 5.92 35.14
N LYS A 582 -23.80 5.71 36.46
CA LYS A 582 -22.69 5.21 37.28
C LYS A 582 -22.51 3.70 37.13
N GLU A 583 -23.61 2.94 37.12
CA GLU A 583 -23.56 1.50 36.84
C GLU A 583 -23.03 1.23 35.42
N LEU A 584 -23.53 1.99 34.43
CA LEU A 584 -23.08 1.88 33.05
C LEU A 584 -21.59 2.19 32.90
N PHE A 585 -21.11 3.26 33.55
CA PHE A 585 -19.68 3.60 33.56
C PHE A 585 -18.81 2.45 34.06
N ASN A 586 -19.19 1.82 35.17
CA ASN A 586 -18.43 0.70 35.71
C ASN A 586 -18.36 -0.48 34.73
N LYS A 587 -19.48 -0.82 34.08
CA LYS A 587 -19.52 -1.89 33.06
C LYS A 587 -18.64 -1.55 31.85
N VAL A 588 -18.73 -0.33 31.34
CA VAL A 588 -17.90 0.17 30.23
C VAL A 588 -16.42 0.12 30.59
N TYR A 589 -16.05 0.67 31.73
CA TYR A 589 -14.66 0.76 32.18
C TYR A 589 -14.03 -0.62 32.40
N ILE A 590 -14.71 -1.54 33.08
CA ILE A 590 -14.19 -2.90 33.31
C ILE A 590 -14.06 -3.66 31.98
N THR A 591 -15.05 -3.56 31.09
CA THR A 591 -14.99 -4.18 29.76
C THR A 591 -13.83 -3.64 28.93
N PHE A 592 -13.66 -2.32 28.91
CA PHE A 592 -12.54 -1.69 28.23
C PHE A 592 -11.21 -2.11 28.86
N LYS A 593 -11.12 -2.20 30.18
CA LYS A 593 -9.89 -2.59 30.87
C LYS A 593 -9.43 -4.01 30.53
N GLU A 594 -10.34 -4.96 30.52
CA GLU A 594 -10.04 -6.33 30.11
C GLU A 594 -9.69 -6.42 28.62
N PHE A 595 -10.39 -5.66 27.77
CA PHE A 595 -10.09 -5.61 26.34
C PHE A 595 -8.72 -5.00 26.05
N TYR A 596 -8.38 -3.87 26.68
CA TYR A 596 -7.08 -3.23 26.58
C TYR A 596 -5.96 -4.17 27.03
N THR A 597 -6.13 -4.84 28.18
CA THR A 597 -5.15 -5.79 28.71
C THR A 597 -4.91 -6.95 27.74
N LEU A 598 -5.97 -7.49 27.13
CA LEU A 598 -5.88 -8.52 26.10
C LEU A 598 -5.03 -8.05 24.89
N LEU A 599 -5.27 -6.82 24.40
CA LEU A 599 -4.52 -6.25 23.28
C LEU A 599 -3.05 -6.01 23.65
N LEU A 600 -2.78 -5.43 24.82
CA LEU A 600 -1.43 -5.15 25.31
C LEU A 600 -0.60 -6.43 25.47
N ASN A 601 -1.19 -7.49 26.03
CA ASN A 601 -0.53 -8.79 26.14
C ASN A 601 -0.26 -9.40 24.77
N THR A 602 -1.17 -9.23 23.82
CA THR A 602 -0.99 -9.68 22.43
C THR A 602 0.20 -8.98 21.78
N VAL A 603 0.27 -7.64 21.83
CA VAL A 603 1.41 -6.86 21.28
C VAL A 603 2.71 -7.26 21.97
N SER A 604 2.70 -7.35 23.30
CA SER A 604 3.86 -7.78 24.09
C SER A 604 4.36 -9.17 23.66
N ASN A 605 3.46 -10.10 23.38
CA ASN A 605 3.82 -11.44 22.93
C ASN A 605 4.40 -11.44 21.50
N ILE A 606 3.85 -10.65 20.57
CA ILE A 606 4.42 -10.45 19.21
C ILE A 606 5.88 -10.01 19.32
N VAL A 607 6.14 -8.98 20.13
CA VAL A 607 7.48 -8.38 20.27
C VAL A 607 8.44 -9.35 20.98
N ARG A 608 7.99 -10.07 22.02
CA ARG A 608 8.78 -11.11 22.70
C ARG A 608 9.17 -12.26 21.76
N SER A 609 8.30 -12.61 20.82
CA SER A 609 8.57 -13.57 19.75
C SER A 609 9.46 -13.01 18.62
N LYS A 610 10.10 -11.85 18.81
CA LYS A 610 11.00 -11.20 17.84
C LYS A 610 10.34 -10.87 16.50
N LEU A 611 9.03 -10.60 16.52
CA LEU A 611 8.29 -10.09 15.38
C LEU A 611 8.10 -8.59 15.47
N TYR A 612 8.04 -7.94 14.31
CA TYR A 612 7.72 -6.52 14.21
C TYR A 612 6.23 -6.32 13.95
N ILE A 613 5.63 -5.39 14.69
CA ILE A 613 4.31 -4.85 14.41
C ILE A 613 4.27 -3.41 14.92
N ASP A 614 3.74 -2.50 14.11
CA ASP A 614 3.44 -1.12 14.51
C ASP A 614 1.93 -0.89 14.60
N SER A 615 1.52 0.31 14.97
CA SER A 615 0.11 0.66 15.15
C SER A 615 -0.71 0.47 13.87
N GLN A 616 -0.17 0.86 12.71
CA GLN A 616 -0.84 0.77 11.42
C GLN A 616 -0.97 -0.69 10.97
N LEU A 617 0.11 -1.46 11.04
CA LEU A 617 0.11 -2.90 10.76
C LEU A 617 -0.89 -3.63 11.66
N PHE A 618 -0.91 -3.31 12.97
CA PHE A 618 -1.86 -3.88 13.92
C PHE A 618 -3.31 -3.54 13.57
N VAL A 619 -3.59 -2.27 13.23
CA VAL A 619 -4.91 -1.81 12.79
C VAL A 619 -5.38 -2.61 11.58
N TYR A 620 -4.57 -2.64 10.52
CA TYR A 620 -4.96 -3.19 9.22
C TYR A 620 -5.05 -4.72 9.20
N THR A 621 -4.41 -5.43 10.14
CA THR A 621 -4.35 -6.90 10.13
C THR A 621 -5.06 -7.57 11.30
N ILE A 622 -4.86 -7.10 12.54
CA ILE A 622 -5.37 -7.74 13.75
C ILE A 622 -6.70 -7.12 14.18
N LEU A 623 -6.69 -5.81 14.42
CA LEU A 623 -7.84 -5.11 14.95
C LEU A 623 -9.03 -5.15 14.00
N TRP A 624 -8.79 -4.91 12.70
CA TRP A 624 -9.84 -4.99 11.69
C TRP A 624 -10.52 -6.37 11.65
N ARG A 625 -9.78 -7.43 11.99
CA ARG A 625 -10.32 -8.78 12.12
C ARG A 625 -11.21 -8.93 13.36
N LEU A 626 -10.81 -8.36 14.50
CA LEU A 626 -11.62 -8.34 15.73
C LEU A 626 -12.93 -7.57 15.53
N VAL A 627 -12.89 -6.43 14.81
CA VAL A 627 -14.09 -5.64 14.47
C VAL A 627 -15.08 -6.46 13.64
N ARG A 628 -14.60 -7.31 12.71
CA ARG A 628 -15.45 -8.16 11.86
C ARG A 628 -15.95 -9.41 12.55
N ALA A 629 -15.18 -9.94 13.51
CA ALA A 629 -15.49 -11.16 14.24
C ALA A 629 -15.46 -10.91 15.76
N PRO A 630 -16.33 -10.01 16.28
CA PRO A 630 -16.28 -9.60 17.68
C PRO A 630 -16.56 -10.76 18.63
N SER A 631 -17.23 -11.82 18.18
CA SER A 631 -17.48 -13.05 18.96
C SER A 631 -16.20 -13.67 19.55
N ILE A 632 -15.04 -13.46 18.91
CA ILE A 632 -13.74 -13.95 19.41
C ILE A 632 -13.43 -13.35 20.79
N VAL A 633 -13.71 -12.05 20.97
CA VAL A 633 -13.41 -11.31 22.21
C VAL A 633 -14.62 -11.17 23.12
N VAL A 634 -15.85 -11.13 22.59
CA VAL A 634 -17.09 -10.99 23.39
C VAL A 634 -17.23 -12.14 24.38
N SER A 635 -17.03 -13.39 23.93
CA SER A 635 -17.12 -14.56 24.82
C SER A 635 -16.07 -14.53 25.95
N TYR A 636 -14.89 -14.00 25.67
CA TYR A 636 -13.83 -13.81 26.66
C TYR A 636 -14.22 -12.71 27.67
N LEU A 637 -14.63 -11.54 27.18
CA LEU A 637 -15.00 -10.40 28.01
C LEU A 637 -16.21 -10.71 28.90
N LYS A 638 -17.19 -11.46 28.40
CA LYS A 638 -18.35 -11.93 29.18
C LYS A 638 -17.90 -12.66 30.44
N LYS A 639 -17.00 -13.64 30.28
CA LYS A 639 -16.48 -14.44 31.40
C LYS A 639 -15.70 -13.61 32.41
N LYS A 640 -15.01 -12.56 31.97
CA LYS A 640 -14.15 -11.72 32.82
C LYS A 640 -14.89 -10.60 33.52
N THR A 641 -15.98 -10.11 32.94
CA THR A 641 -16.67 -8.90 33.39
C THR A 641 -18.09 -9.13 33.89
N ASP A 642 -18.67 -10.31 33.63
CA ASP A 642 -20.07 -10.65 33.91
C ASP A 642 -21.09 -9.71 33.21
N VAL A 643 -20.67 -9.04 32.14
CA VAL A 643 -21.52 -8.19 31.29
C VAL A 643 -22.14 -9.03 30.17
N ASP A 644 -23.40 -8.75 29.79
CA ASP A 644 -24.09 -9.50 28.73
C ASP A 644 -23.42 -9.33 27.36
N ASP A 645 -23.49 -10.37 26.51
CA ASP A 645 -22.84 -10.38 25.19
C ASP A 645 -23.26 -9.16 24.34
N LYS A 646 -24.53 -8.77 24.40
CA LYS A 646 -25.04 -7.62 23.63
C LYS A 646 -24.55 -6.30 24.19
N GLU A 647 -24.43 -6.19 25.52
CA GLU A 647 -23.90 -4.98 26.16
C GLU A 647 -22.40 -4.83 25.82
N ILE A 648 -21.63 -5.92 25.83
CA ILE A 648 -20.22 -5.92 25.41
C ILE A 648 -20.08 -5.53 23.94
N GLU A 649 -20.90 -6.09 23.04
CA GLU A 649 -20.88 -5.73 21.62
C GLU A 649 -21.12 -4.23 21.42
N VAL A 650 -22.08 -3.64 22.15
CA VAL A 650 -22.35 -2.19 22.11
C VAL A 650 -21.17 -1.38 22.66
N ILE A 651 -20.58 -1.80 23.78
CA ILE A 651 -19.41 -1.13 24.37
C ILE A 651 -18.25 -1.13 23.37
N LEU A 652 -17.94 -2.28 22.76
CA LEU A 652 -16.87 -2.38 21.77
C LEU A 652 -17.17 -1.57 20.51
N GLU A 653 -18.40 -1.58 20.01
CA GLU A 653 -18.81 -0.77 18.86
C GLU A 653 -18.58 0.72 19.11
N GLU A 654 -19.03 1.25 20.26
CA GLU A 654 -18.81 2.65 20.61
C GLU A 654 -17.33 2.96 20.87
N LEU A 655 -16.58 2.02 21.47
CA LEU A 655 -15.14 2.14 21.69
C LEU A 655 -14.40 2.30 20.35
N PHE A 656 -14.72 1.44 19.39
CA PHE A 656 -14.14 1.49 18.04
C PHE A 656 -14.55 2.76 17.28
N GLU A 657 -15.75 3.28 17.53
CA GLU A 657 -16.24 4.50 16.86
C GLU A 657 -15.67 5.79 17.49
N ALA A 658 -15.39 5.81 18.79
CA ALA A 658 -15.07 7.04 19.51
C ALA A 658 -13.58 7.30 19.73
N GLU A 659 -12.84 6.29 20.17
CA GLU A 659 -11.52 6.49 20.81
C GLU A 659 -10.46 5.52 20.30
N LEU A 660 -10.73 4.84 19.18
CA LEU A 660 -9.87 3.77 18.67
C LEU A 660 -8.45 4.22 18.35
N TYR A 661 -8.32 5.40 17.73
CA TYR A 661 -7.02 5.99 17.46
C TYR A 661 -6.24 6.18 18.75
N LYS A 662 -6.84 6.80 19.76
CA LYS A 662 -6.21 7.08 21.05
C LYS A 662 -5.72 5.82 21.76
N ILE A 663 -6.55 4.77 21.78
CA ILE A 663 -6.20 3.48 22.39
C ILE A 663 -4.99 2.84 21.71
N LEU A 664 -4.96 2.87 20.37
CA LEU A 664 -3.93 2.17 19.61
C LEU A 664 -2.63 2.96 19.54
N VAL A 665 -2.74 4.26 19.29
CA VAL A 665 -1.62 5.14 19.03
C VAL A 665 -0.97 5.60 20.33
N GLU A 666 -1.75 6.11 21.28
CA GLU A 666 -1.20 6.75 22.46
C GLU A 666 -0.95 5.73 23.59
N MET A 667 -1.76 4.67 23.67
CA MET A 667 -1.67 3.70 24.78
C MET A 667 -0.93 2.41 24.42
N LEU A 668 -1.16 1.82 23.23
CA LEU A 668 -0.56 0.54 22.85
C LEU A 668 0.77 0.65 22.08
N PHE A 669 0.93 1.68 21.24
CA PHE A 669 2.08 1.86 20.34
C PHE A 669 2.67 3.27 20.41
N PRO A 670 3.33 3.64 21.51
CA PRO A 670 3.83 4.99 21.73
C PRO A 670 4.88 5.42 20.70
N ASP A 671 5.63 4.46 20.15
CA ASP A 671 6.56 4.68 19.03
C ASP A 671 5.98 4.14 17.72
N MET A 672 4.91 4.77 17.23
CA MET A 672 4.11 4.30 16.08
C MET A 672 4.89 3.98 14.79
N CYS A 673 6.10 4.51 14.61
CA CYS A 673 6.73 4.65 13.30
C CYS A 673 8.24 4.32 13.35
N VAL A 674 8.68 3.49 14.31
CA VAL A 674 10.10 3.11 14.54
C VAL A 674 10.83 2.70 13.25
N ASP A 675 10.20 1.90 12.39
CA ASP A 675 10.79 1.41 11.13
C ASP A 675 10.31 2.17 9.88
N GLY A 676 9.69 3.34 10.04
CA GLY A 676 8.99 4.02 8.95
C GLY A 676 7.61 3.40 8.71
N CYS A 677 6.57 4.20 8.89
CA CYS A 677 5.19 3.84 8.59
C CYS A 677 4.54 4.87 7.64
N GLY A 678 3.35 4.58 7.12
CA GLY A 678 2.66 5.47 6.17
C GLY A 678 2.38 6.88 6.70
N LEU A 679 2.49 7.10 8.02
CA LEU A 679 2.37 8.43 8.64
C LEU A 679 3.66 9.25 8.55
N ASP A 680 4.85 8.63 8.63
CA ASP A 680 6.13 9.36 8.59
C ASP A 680 6.39 9.99 7.22
N LEU A 681 6.15 9.20 6.17
CA LEU A 681 6.38 9.61 4.79
C LEU A 681 5.06 9.72 4.04
N TYR A 682 4.01 10.18 4.74
CA TYR A 682 2.70 10.32 4.13
C TYR A 682 2.77 11.31 2.97
N LEU A 683 2.54 10.80 1.77
CA LEU A 683 2.35 11.60 0.56
C LEU A 683 0.88 11.47 0.13
N PRO A 684 0.10 12.57 0.09
CA PRO A 684 -1.33 12.56 -0.26
C PRO A 684 -1.64 11.84 -1.57
N ASP A 685 -0.75 11.95 -2.56
CA ASP A 685 -0.92 11.36 -3.89
C ASP A 685 -0.14 10.06 -4.09
N CYS A 686 0.22 9.39 -3.00
CA CYS A 686 0.95 8.14 -3.09
C CYS A 686 0.16 7.07 -3.85
N HIS A 687 0.76 6.56 -4.93
CA HIS A 687 0.23 5.51 -5.78
C HIS A 687 -0.05 4.20 -5.04
N ARG A 688 0.54 4.02 -3.86
CA ARG A 688 0.41 2.85 -2.98
C ARG A 688 0.01 3.25 -1.55
N HIS A 689 -0.75 4.34 -1.39
CA HIS A 689 -1.06 4.93 -0.08
C HIS A 689 -1.45 3.88 0.99
N PHE A 690 -2.36 2.97 0.69
CA PHE A 690 -2.81 1.96 1.65
C PHE A 690 -1.81 0.85 1.97
N GLU A 691 -0.81 0.66 1.10
CA GLU A 691 0.22 -0.35 1.28
C GLU A 691 1.46 0.22 1.98
N GLN A 692 1.55 1.56 2.10
CA GLN A 692 2.67 2.25 2.75
C GLN A 692 3.06 1.68 4.13
N PRO A 693 2.14 1.30 5.04
CA PRO A 693 2.54 0.70 6.32
C PRO A 693 3.40 -0.56 6.17
N PHE A 694 3.26 -1.27 5.05
CA PHE A 694 3.98 -2.51 4.77
C PHE A 694 5.24 -2.27 3.93
N ILE A 695 5.15 -1.40 2.92
CA ILE A 695 6.20 -1.24 1.90
C ILE A 695 7.14 -0.05 2.14
N ILE A 696 6.87 0.82 3.12
CA ILE A 696 7.87 1.80 3.58
C ILE A 696 8.69 1.15 4.68
N SER A 697 10.01 1.14 4.58
CA SER A 697 10.90 0.70 5.67
C SER A 697 12.19 1.49 5.68
N ARG A 698 12.28 2.41 6.65
CA ARG A 698 13.42 3.31 6.84
C ARG A 698 14.67 2.53 7.23
N SER A 699 14.54 1.60 8.18
CA SER A 699 15.71 0.86 8.68
C SER A 699 16.26 -0.07 7.62
N LEU A 700 15.38 -0.67 6.80
CA LEU A 700 15.81 -1.50 5.68
C LEU A 700 16.57 -0.68 4.65
N LEU A 701 16.09 0.52 4.31
CA LEU A 701 16.79 1.42 3.41
C LEU A 701 18.14 1.84 3.98
N ILE A 702 18.22 2.28 5.24
CA ILE A 702 19.48 2.70 5.90
C ILE A 702 20.51 1.57 5.88
N ALA A 703 20.12 0.36 6.29
CA ALA A 703 21.02 -0.79 6.29
C ALA A 703 21.43 -1.21 4.87
N PHE A 704 20.55 -1.05 3.88
CA PHE A 704 20.88 -1.30 2.49
C PHE A 704 21.91 -0.28 1.98
N LEU A 705 21.75 1.01 2.29
CA LEU A 705 22.70 2.06 1.91
C LEU A 705 24.08 1.85 2.55
N GLU A 706 24.13 1.48 3.85
CA GLU A 706 25.39 1.10 4.53
C GLU A 706 26.03 -0.12 3.86
N PHE A 707 25.23 -1.11 3.46
CA PHE A 707 25.71 -2.26 2.69
C PHE A 707 26.31 -1.84 1.33
N LEU A 708 25.77 -0.81 0.68
CA LEU A 708 26.32 -0.22 -0.55
C LEU A 708 27.49 0.74 -0.31
N GLY A 709 27.92 0.95 0.94
CA GLY A 709 29.07 1.80 1.28
C GLY A 709 28.76 3.28 1.46
N ILE A 710 27.48 3.67 1.52
CA ILE A 710 27.03 5.01 1.92
C ILE A 710 27.00 5.05 3.45
N ARG A 711 27.76 5.96 4.07
CA ARG A 711 27.74 6.15 5.51
C ARG A 711 26.88 7.33 5.90
N LEU A 712 25.79 7.06 6.60
CA LEU A 712 24.95 8.10 7.18
C LEU A 712 25.48 8.50 8.55
N ASN A 713 25.43 9.79 8.86
CA ASN A 713 25.78 10.27 10.19
C ASN A 713 24.67 9.94 11.20
N ASN A 714 25.05 9.59 12.44
CA ASN A 714 24.14 9.32 13.56
C ASN A 714 23.04 8.28 13.25
N ILE A 715 23.41 7.12 12.67
CA ILE A 715 22.47 6.03 12.34
C ILE A 715 21.57 5.62 13.53
N SER A 716 22.09 5.72 14.75
CA SER A 716 21.35 5.45 16.00
C SER A 716 20.13 6.35 16.19
N ASP A 717 20.12 7.56 15.63
CA ASP A 717 18.98 8.50 15.69
C ASP A 717 17.75 7.94 14.97
N TYR A 718 17.93 6.94 14.10
CA TYR A 718 16.87 6.29 13.34
C TYR A 718 16.45 4.93 13.94
N ASN A 719 16.80 4.65 15.20
CA ASN A 719 16.54 3.38 15.89
C ASN A 719 17.18 2.14 15.24
N VAL A 720 18.17 2.34 14.37
CA VAL A 720 18.94 1.28 13.72
C VAL A 720 20.31 1.16 14.39
N GLU A 721 20.72 -0.07 14.71
CA GLU A 721 22.08 -0.36 15.19
C GLU A 721 22.76 -1.35 14.24
N ILE A 722 23.85 -0.90 13.64
CA ILE A 722 24.70 -1.70 12.74
C ILE A 722 26.08 -1.82 13.40
N ASN A 723 26.33 -2.94 14.09
CA ASN A 723 27.61 -3.16 14.78
C ASN A 723 28.72 -3.53 13.79
N ARG A 724 28.40 -4.46 12.88
CA ARG A 724 29.22 -4.87 11.74
C ARG A 724 28.32 -5.62 10.74
N ILE A 725 28.79 -5.76 9.51
CA ILE A 725 28.15 -6.62 8.52
C ILE A 725 29.07 -7.82 8.31
N ASP A 726 28.55 -9.03 8.47
CA ASP A 726 29.26 -10.24 8.10
C ASP A 726 28.63 -10.88 6.85
N CYS A 727 29.42 -11.46 5.97
CA CYS A 727 28.98 -12.00 4.70
C CYS A 727 29.65 -13.37 4.46
N PRO A 728 28.90 -14.44 4.13
CA PRO A 728 29.51 -15.68 3.66
C PRO A 728 30.35 -15.45 2.39
N GLY A 729 31.42 -16.23 2.24
CA GLY A 729 32.27 -16.17 1.04
C GLY A 729 31.50 -16.44 -0.26
N SER A 730 30.44 -17.26 -0.22
CA SER A 730 29.58 -17.52 -1.38
C SER A 730 28.77 -16.29 -1.84
N LEU A 731 28.41 -15.39 -0.92
CA LEU A 731 27.73 -14.14 -1.26
C LEU A 731 28.72 -13.09 -1.75
N LEU A 732 29.94 -13.04 -1.19
CA LEU A 732 31.03 -12.21 -1.70
C LEU A 732 31.46 -12.62 -3.12
N GLU A 733 31.47 -13.93 -3.40
CA GLU A 733 31.70 -14.46 -4.74
C GLU A 733 30.64 -13.93 -5.73
N LYS A 734 29.35 -14.07 -5.40
CA LYS A 734 28.26 -13.53 -6.23
C LYS A 734 28.38 -12.02 -6.42
N LEU A 735 28.73 -11.28 -5.37
CA LEU A 735 28.91 -9.84 -5.43
C LEU A 735 30.09 -9.46 -6.34
N SER A 736 31.21 -10.18 -6.27
CA SER A 736 32.38 -9.95 -7.13
C SER A 736 32.05 -10.10 -8.61
N LEU A 737 31.14 -11.03 -8.95
CA LEU A 737 30.64 -11.23 -10.30
C LEU A 737 29.70 -10.10 -10.77
N LEU A 738 29.35 -9.09 -9.96
CA LEU A 738 28.54 -7.96 -10.41
C LEU A 738 29.36 -6.81 -11.02
N GLY A 739 30.68 -6.80 -10.84
CA GLY A 739 31.55 -5.75 -11.41
C GLY A 739 31.43 -5.65 -12.93
N ARG A 740 31.35 -4.42 -13.46
CA ARG A 740 31.04 -4.17 -14.88
C ARG A 740 32.21 -3.66 -15.69
N LYS A 741 32.99 -2.72 -15.16
CA LYS A 741 34.08 -2.05 -15.87
C LYS A 741 35.44 -2.44 -15.30
N ASN A 742 35.59 -2.34 -13.98
CA ASN A 742 36.87 -2.58 -13.32
C ASN A 742 36.68 -3.42 -12.06
N VAL A 743 37.42 -4.53 -11.96
CA VAL A 743 37.48 -5.37 -10.77
C VAL A 743 38.93 -5.47 -10.33
N HIS A 744 39.25 -4.93 -9.15
CA HIS A 744 40.55 -5.11 -8.51
C HIS A 744 40.40 -5.97 -7.27
N ILE A 745 41.21 -7.02 -7.19
CA ILE A 745 41.15 -8.01 -6.12
C ILE A 745 42.52 -8.02 -5.44
N LEU A 746 42.54 -7.81 -4.14
CA LEU A 746 43.70 -8.03 -3.30
C LEU A 746 43.48 -9.31 -2.49
N THR A 747 44.39 -10.27 -2.59
CA THR A 747 44.27 -11.50 -1.80
C THR A 747 45.60 -12.06 -1.30
N SER A 748 45.56 -12.59 -0.09
CA SER A 748 46.70 -13.23 0.57
C SER A 748 46.74 -14.74 0.39
N GLU A 749 45.82 -15.32 -0.39
CA GLU A 749 45.78 -16.75 -0.68
C GLU A 749 45.24 -17.07 -2.08
N LEU A 750 45.70 -18.17 -2.68
CA LEU A 750 45.21 -18.67 -3.96
C LEU A 750 44.67 -20.10 -3.86
N SER A 751 43.60 -20.38 -4.59
CA SER A 751 43.04 -21.71 -4.81
C SER A 751 42.74 -21.92 -6.30
N GLU A 752 42.41 -23.15 -6.71
CA GLU A 752 41.89 -23.42 -8.06
C GLU A 752 40.59 -22.65 -8.32
N ASN A 753 39.75 -22.50 -7.30
CA ASN A 753 38.52 -21.73 -7.40
C ASN A 753 38.80 -20.24 -7.64
N THR A 754 39.87 -19.66 -7.07
CA THR A 754 40.32 -18.31 -7.41
C THR A 754 40.50 -18.15 -8.93
N ILE A 755 41.18 -19.10 -9.57
CA ILE A 755 41.43 -19.05 -11.02
C ILE A 755 40.12 -19.18 -11.80
N ASN A 756 39.21 -20.06 -11.37
CA ASN A 756 37.90 -20.23 -12.00
C ASN A 756 37.03 -18.96 -11.89
N LEU A 757 37.08 -18.26 -10.75
CA LEU A 757 36.38 -16.99 -10.61
C LEU A 757 36.93 -15.90 -11.53
N ILE A 758 38.26 -15.81 -11.67
CA ILE A 758 38.88 -14.90 -12.63
C ILE A 758 38.48 -15.24 -14.06
N ARG A 759 38.45 -16.53 -14.44
CA ARG A 759 37.94 -16.96 -15.76
C ARG A 759 36.49 -16.51 -15.97
N ASN A 760 35.62 -16.70 -14.98
CA ASN A 760 34.22 -16.30 -15.06
C ASN A 760 34.06 -14.78 -15.22
N LEU A 761 34.85 -13.98 -14.52
CA LEU A 761 34.88 -12.52 -14.70
C LEU A 761 35.31 -12.15 -16.12
N LEU A 762 36.34 -12.81 -16.66
CA LEU A 762 36.88 -12.53 -17.99
C LEU A 762 35.98 -12.96 -19.16
N GLN A 763 34.91 -13.72 -18.92
CA GLN A 763 33.89 -14.00 -19.94
C GLN A 763 33.16 -12.73 -20.44
N ARG A 764 33.23 -11.62 -19.70
CA ARG A 764 32.62 -10.34 -20.08
C ARG A 764 33.54 -9.50 -20.95
N ASN A 765 33.10 -9.11 -22.15
CA ASN A 765 33.99 -8.60 -23.20
C ASN A 765 34.77 -7.31 -22.87
N ASP A 766 34.31 -6.50 -21.91
CA ASP A 766 34.89 -5.18 -21.59
C ASP A 766 35.35 -5.02 -20.13
N LEU A 767 35.39 -6.13 -19.37
CA LEU A 767 35.81 -6.08 -17.97
C LEU A 767 37.35 -6.12 -17.87
N ASN A 768 37.90 -5.14 -17.14
CA ASN A 768 39.29 -5.14 -16.70
C ASN A 768 39.39 -5.74 -15.30
N VAL A 769 40.25 -6.75 -15.14
CA VAL A 769 40.50 -7.45 -13.88
C VAL A 769 41.96 -7.24 -13.48
N VAL A 770 42.18 -6.68 -12.29
CA VAL A 770 43.49 -6.62 -11.65
C VAL A 770 43.47 -7.58 -10.47
N LEU A 771 44.35 -8.59 -10.49
CA LEU A 771 44.53 -9.49 -9.37
C LEU A 771 45.89 -9.20 -8.73
N GLU A 772 45.87 -8.68 -7.51
CA GLU A 772 47.05 -8.41 -6.70
C GLU A 772 47.20 -9.49 -5.62
N VAL A 773 48.35 -10.16 -5.66
CA VAL A 773 48.62 -11.38 -4.90
C VAL A 773 49.81 -11.16 -3.97
N ASP A 774 49.74 -11.68 -2.74
CA ASP A 774 50.87 -11.68 -1.81
C ASP A 774 52.10 -12.36 -2.43
N ARG A 775 53.26 -11.68 -2.36
CA ARG A 775 54.52 -12.15 -2.93
C ARG A 775 54.96 -13.55 -2.47
N ARG A 776 54.66 -13.96 -1.23
CA ARG A 776 55.03 -15.29 -0.69
C ARG A 776 54.33 -16.44 -1.44
N LEU A 777 53.26 -16.15 -2.17
CA LEU A 777 52.55 -17.15 -2.97
C LEU A 777 53.32 -17.54 -4.24
N MET A 778 54.29 -16.73 -4.67
CA MET A 778 55.20 -17.11 -5.76
C MET A 778 56.01 -18.37 -5.43
N GLU A 779 56.41 -18.52 -4.17
CA GLU A 779 57.21 -19.65 -3.70
C GLU A 779 56.32 -20.79 -3.20
N SER A 780 55.24 -20.48 -2.49
CA SER A 780 54.40 -21.49 -1.84
C SER A 780 53.34 -22.12 -2.74
N LYS A 781 52.90 -21.45 -3.82
CA LYS A 781 51.89 -21.98 -4.78
C LYS A 781 52.30 -21.77 -6.25
N PRO A 782 53.50 -22.21 -6.68
CA PRO A 782 54.05 -21.88 -7.99
C PRO A 782 53.21 -22.38 -9.18
N ASN A 783 52.51 -23.51 -9.03
CA ASN A 783 51.67 -24.07 -10.10
C ASN A 783 50.47 -23.17 -10.42
N LEU A 784 49.78 -22.65 -9.39
CA LEU A 784 48.64 -21.74 -9.56
C LEU A 784 49.10 -20.38 -10.14
N ILE A 785 50.28 -19.90 -9.72
CA ILE A 785 50.88 -18.70 -10.30
C ILE A 785 51.19 -18.87 -11.80
N LYS A 786 51.70 -20.04 -12.20
CA LYS A 786 51.94 -20.35 -13.62
C LYS A 786 50.64 -20.34 -14.41
N GLU A 787 49.57 -20.89 -13.86
CA GLU A 787 48.24 -20.90 -14.49
C GLU A 787 47.64 -19.50 -14.59
N LEU A 788 47.78 -18.65 -13.56
CA LEU A 788 47.35 -17.25 -13.61
C LEU A 788 48.11 -16.44 -14.66
N LYS A 789 49.43 -16.64 -14.79
CA LYS A 789 50.22 -15.99 -15.85
C LYS A 789 49.80 -16.44 -17.24
N ALA A 790 49.52 -17.74 -17.43
CA ALA A 790 48.99 -18.23 -18.69
C ALA A 790 47.61 -17.62 -19.03
N LEU A 791 46.75 -17.45 -18.02
CA LEU A 791 45.46 -16.78 -18.18
C LEU A 791 45.63 -15.29 -18.51
N GLN A 792 46.61 -14.62 -17.90
CA GLN A 792 46.98 -13.24 -18.22
C GLN A 792 47.43 -13.09 -19.67
N ASP A 793 48.25 -14.02 -20.17
CA ASP A 793 48.70 -14.02 -21.55
C ASP A 793 47.54 -14.23 -22.54
N GLN A 794 46.59 -15.11 -22.20
CA GLN A 794 45.36 -15.34 -22.98
C GLN A 794 44.44 -14.12 -23.06
N HIS A 795 44.37 -13.33 -21.97
CA HIS A 795 43.51 -12.16 -21.85
C HIS A 795 44.33 -10.86 -21.72
N LYS A 796 45.39 -10.75 -22.53
CA LYS A 796 46.32 -9.61 -22.49
C LYS A 796 45.57 -8.29 -22.68
N GLY A 797 45.83 -7.33 -21.79
CA GLY A 797 45.16 -6.01 -21.77
C GLY A 797 43.88 -5.96 -20.95
N ARG A 798 43.33 -7.12 -20.53
CA ARG A 798 42.12 -7.21 -19.69
C ARG A 798 42.35 -7.88 -18.35
N LEU A 799 43.36 -8.74 -18.23
CA LEU A 799 43.84 -9.26 -16.95
C LEU A 799 45.23 -8.70 -16.64
N GLU A 800 45.41 -8.17 -15.44
CA GLU A 800 46.71 -7.78 -14.90
C GLU A 800 46.97 -8.50 -13.57
N VAL A 801 48.02 -9.33 -13.52
CA VAL A 801 48.43 -10.00 -12.28
C VAL A 801 49.61 -9.23 -11.66
N LYS A 802 49.39 -8.68 -10.47
CA LYS A 802 50.39 -7.95 -9.68
C LYS A 802 50.81 -8.78 -8.47
N PHE A 803 52.04 -8.54 -8.03
CA PHE A 803 52.56 -9.07 -6.77
C PHE A 803 52.88 -7.90 -5.86
N THR A 804 52.54 -8.04 -4.57
CA THR A 804 52.86 -6.99 -3.60
C THR A 804 54.35 -6.82 -3.41
N GLN A 805 54.77 -5.61 -3.06
CA GLN A 805 56.19 -5.31 -2.82
C GLN A 805 56.69 -6.02 -1.54
N GLU A 806 55.87 -5.97 -0.49
CA GLU A 806 56.10 -6.61 0.80
C GLU A 806 55.02 -7.68 1.10
N PRO A 807 55.32 -8.66 1.97
CA PRO A 807 54.31 -9.59 2.50
C PRO A 807 53.14 -8.84 3.15
N HIS A 808 51.91 -9.16 2.77
CA HIS A 808 50.70 -8.53 3.30
C HIS A 808 49.58 -9.56 3.51
N HIS A 809 48.77 -9.36 4.54
CA HIS A 809 47.58 -10.20 4.78
C HIS A 809 46.26 -9.51 4.40
N GLY A 810 46.35 -8.40 3.66
CA GLY A 810 45.20 -7.60 3.22
C GLY A 810 44.32 -8.35 2.22
N LYS A 811 43.01 -8.08 2.29
CA LYS A 811 41.98 -8.69 1.44
C LYS A 811 40.96 -7.63 1.08
N MET A 812 40.74 -7.43 -0.21
CA MET A 812 39.91 -6.33 -0.71
C MET A 812 39.30 -6.70 -2.05
N LEU A 813 38.07 -6.26 -2.28
CA LEU A 813 37.39 -6.29 -3.57
C LEU A 813 37.01 -4.85 -3.95
N ASP A 814 37.56 -4.38 -5.05
CA ASP A 814 37.28 -3.10 -5.67
C ASP A 814 36.45 -3.36 -6.93
N LEU A 815 35.13 -3.22 -6.82
CA LEU A 815 34.16 -3.54 -7.86
C LEU A 815 33.55 -2.22 -8.38
N ASP A 816 34.06 -1.74 -9.51
CA ASP A 816 33.76 -0.41 -10.04
C ASP A 816 34.02 0.68 -8.97
N ASN A 817 32.97 1.32 -8.45
CA ASN A 817 33.05 2.36 -7.42
C ASN A 817 32.82 1.82 -6.00
N LEU A 818 32.45 0.55 -5.84
CA LEU A 818 32.28 -0.13 -4.56
C LEU A 818 33.59 -0.76 -4.11
N ARG A 819 34.16 -0.29 -3.00
CA ARG A 819 35.30 -0.94 -2.32
C ARG A 819 34.81 -1.73 -1.13
N ILE A 820 35.27 -2.97 -0.99
CA ILE A 820 34.92 -3.89 0.08
C ILE A 820 36.20 -4.38 0.76
N TYR A 821 36.34 -4.10 2.05
CA TYR A 821 37.33 -4.75 2.90
C TYR A 821 36.70 -5.97 3.56
N THR A 822 37.41 -7.10 3.53
CA THR A 822 36.87 -8.37 4.03
C THR A 822 37.93 -9.24 4.70
N SER A 823 37.52 -10.21 5.50
CA SER A 823 38.40 -11.29 5.98
C SER A 823 38.49 -12.46 4.98
N TRP A 824 37.70 -12.45 3.90
CA TRP A 824 37.66 -13.51 2.90
C TRP A 824 38.88 -13.49 1.97
N ASN A 825 39.61 -14.60 1.86
CA ASN A 825 40.55 -14.79 0.76
C ASN A 825 39.76 -15.14 -0.51
N PHE A 826 40.02 -14.43 -1.61
CA PHE A 826 39.22 -14.54 -2.82
C PHE A 826 39.29 -15.96 -3.41
N GLY A 827 38.14 -16.63 -3.49
CA GLY A 827 38.03 -18.01 -3.98
C GLY A 827 38.39 -19.10 -2.95
N THR A 828 38.56 -18.79 -1.67
CA THR A 828 38.74 -19.81 -0.61
C THR A 828 37.43 -20.10 0.15
N SER A 829 37.49 -20.94 1.19
CA SER A 829 36.32 -21.49 1.91
C SER A 829 35.13 -20.54 2.02
N VAL A 830 33.98 -20.97 1.48
CA VAL A 830 32.77 -20.15 1.35
C VAL A 830 31.82 -20.25 2.55
N LYS A 831 32.09 -21.17 3.49
CA LYS A 831 31.18 -21.46 4.62
C LYS A 831 31.25 -20.49 5.79
N PRO A 832 32.43 -20.06 6.29
CA PRO A 832 32.48 -19.17 7.45
C PRO A 832 32.05 -17.75 7.09
N LEU A 833 31.35 -17.09 8.00
CA LEU A 833 31.04 -15.66 7.92
C LEU A 833 32.32 -14.84 7.90
N GLN A 834 32.40 -13.91 6.94
CA GLN A 834 33.56 -13.04 6.71
C GLN A 834 33.17 -11.61 7.05
N THR A 835 34.09 -10.82 7.58
CA THR A 835 33.81 -9.40 7.79
C THR A 835 33.53 -8.73 6.43
N TYR A 836 32.58 -7.80 6.40
CA TYR A 836 32.23 -7.00 5.23
C TYR A 836 32.20 -5.54 5.64
N LYS A 837 33.02 -4.72 5.00
CA LYS A 837 33.00 -3.26 5.18
C LYS A 837 33.09 -2.59 3.81
N ALA A 838 32.00 -1.95 3.41
CA ALA A 838 31.90 -1.24 2.14
C ALA A 838 32.25 0.25 2.28
N GLU A 839 32.83 0.81 1.21
CA GLU A 839 33.14 2.24 1.05
C GLU A 839 32.98 2.63 -0.43
N LEU A 840 32.46 3.83 -0.69
CA LEU A 840 32.48 4.43 -2.03
C LEU A 840 33.88 5.00 -2.33
N LYS A 841 34.40 4.75 -3.54
CA LYS A 841 35.69 5.31 -3.97
C LYS A 841 35.65 6.85 -4.01
N THR A 842 36.70 7.48 -3.47
CA THR A 842 36.85 8.94 -3.31
C THR A 842 37.38 9.68 -4.54
N LYS A 843 37.87 8.96 -5.55
CA LYS A 843 38.43 9.54 -6.78
C LYS A 843 37.86 8.79 -7.98
N ILE A 844 37.27 9.54 -8.92
CA ILE A 844 36.99 9.10 -10.28
C ILE A 844 38.30 9.16 -11.07
#